data_AF-A0A066RJB9-F1
#
_entry.id   AF-A0A066RJB9-F1
#
_cell.length_a   1.000
_cell.length_b   1.000
_cell.length_c   1.000
_cell.angle_alpha   90.00
_cell.angle_beta   90.00
_cell.angle_gamma   90.00
#
_symmetry.space_group_name_H-M   'P 1'
#
loop_
_entity.id
_entity.type
_entity.pdbx_description
1 polymer ?
#
loop_
_entity_poly.entity_id
_entity_poly.type
_entity_poly.pdbx_seq_one_letter_code
_entity_poly.pdbx_strand_id
1 'polypeptide(L)'
;MLTIMASTLTACWDDDNDDPSGSAKTAMIRTEVLAVNDENCATGGVRIIAGYDDNQNAQLDAAEYVSSKYICNNGQQSTDGEGSAIFDQALVGIAFIAKDDVNCPAGGQKIFLGVDKNTNSVLDSDEVTETQILCSDGSLNAPESVINALTASPSTIVTNGNSVLEATITNPSAVDAIVWQDEAGKPLQPRSQNEQNILDLQAGSELGQFTYRVSIEKKDSAGKQVLQTKSVTITVSQAPSATQTVSLESRQVFLPDDFTMSPVTGDITGTVIYGDPKTASVKSLMRMAAIPTPESTELVGFVAERGALNQGTTAAQILQTMVNAVSNNLPSAGDRIDQFSQTILEGGDVSASYNITLISSMLPTNLLQILLQQMAVNQIGGATDTLTPASTEVAAMQFQLDIVVSYLQPTDSLIITATLVDKNNVDLYADVISATTSENISAALGSTLELQADWFRAVEQTTSKADFLFVIDNSGSMSDEQNKLSSMTQSFINTIGASGIDFKVGTITTDTDVLRGVGFTHDASQIETDFIPGTSGSATERGIWFAEKSLDPVNGTVTLAGYPRTGASMSVIIVSDEPSQYGSTPQPFDPSQNLFVDNGYRVYAIVKPGDASRSQYDDLAVATLGKVLNIDQISEYDSFMNTVANNAGATSAGYKLSLAATHQILSSSLSVKVDGVDVPRSTVDGWQYYPLSQSVVFTGAAIPPVGAQIYIAYQYVQTTP
;
A
#
# COMPACT_ATOMS: atom_id res chain seq x y z
N MET A 1 69.83 10.23 18.82
CA MET A 1 70.16 8.80 18.61
C MET A 1 69.02 8.24 17.78
N LEU A 2 69.21 7.99 16.47
CA LEU A 2 69.53 6.64 15.95
C LEU A 2 68.70 5.58 16.70
N THR A 3 67.80 4.82 16.07
CA THR A 3 68.13 3.92 14.97
C THR A 3 66.89 3.57 14.14
N ILE A 4 67.10 3.57 12.83
CA ILE A 4 66.21 3.18 11.72
C ILE A 4 66.43 1.68 11.43
N MET A 5 65.51 1.07 10.68
CA MET A 5 65.63 -0.13 9.82
C MET A 5 65.04 -1.43 10.38
N ALA A 6 64.37 -2.29 9.60
CA ALA A 6 63.83 -2.21 8.22
C ALA A 6 63.00 -3.51 7.98
N SER A 7 61.90 -3.42 7.21
CA SER A 7 61.66 -4.10 5.91
C SER A 7 61.39 -5.63 5.98
N THR A 8 60.46 -6.28 5.26
CA THR A 8 59.94 -6.11 3.88
C THR A 8 58.82 -7.15 3.60
N LEU A 9 58.02 -6.88 2.54
CA LEU A 9 57.36 -7.79 1.55
C LEU A 9 55.84 -8.12 1.66
N THR A 10 55.05 -7.43 0.81
CA THR A 10 54.14 -7.92 -0.29
C THR A 10 53.32 -9.21 -0.07
N ALA A 11 52.02 -9.34 -0.39
CA ALA A 11 51.29 -9.01 -1.62
C ALA A 11 49.75 -9.28 -1.49
N CYS A 12 48.97 -8.78 -2.47
CA CYS A 12 47.60 -9.16 -2.92
C CYS A 12 46.42 -8.80 -1.98
N TRP A 13 45.50 -7.89 -2.30
CA TRP A 13 44.41 -7.91 -3.31
C TRP A 13 43.59 -9.21 -3.32
N ASP A 14 42.42 -9.15 -2.69
CA ASP A 14 41.14 -9.65 -3.21
C ASP A 14 40.01 -8.83 -2.56
N ASP A 15 39.26 -8.14 -3.43
CA ASP A 15 37.96 -7.52 -3.18
C ASP A 15 36.89 -8.62 -3.15
N ASP A 16 35.89 -8.47 -2.29
CA ASP A 16 34.47 -8.77 -2.53
C ASP A 16 33.75 -8.82 -1.17
N ASN A 17 33.21 -7.67 -0.75
CA ASN A 17 32.12 -7.60 0.22
C ASN A 17 31.03 -6.73 -0.40
N ASP A 18 30.24 -7.34 -1.28
CA ASP A 18 28.89 -6.88 -1.59
C ASP A 18 28.02 -7.11 -0.34
N ASP A 19 27.74 -6.02 0.37
CA ASP A 19 26.65 -5.93 1.34
C ASP A 19 25.34 -5.60 0.58
N PRO A 20 24.29 -6.43 0.66
CA PRO A 20 23.03 -6.20 -0.06
C PRO A 20 22.03 -5.29 0.69
N SER A 21 22.45 -4.53 1.72
CA SER A 21 21.56 -3.63 2.49
C SER A 21 21.73 -2.14 2.20
N GLY A 22 21.88 -1.76 0.92
CA GLY A 22 21.93 -0.35 0.52
C GLY A 22 20.53 0.25 0.41
N SER A 23 20.08 1.03 1.40
CA SER A 23 18.98 1.99 1.21
C SER A 23 19.24 2.77 -0.07
N ALA A 24 18.29 2.78 -1.00
CA ALA A 24 18.42 3.51 -2.26
C ALA A 24 18.67 4.99 -1.93
N LYS A 25 19.90 5.46 -2.16
CA LYS A 25 20.29 6.85 -1.89
C LYS A 25 19.57 7.77 -2.88
N THR A 26 18.88 8.78 -2.39
CA THR A 26 18.18 9.75 -3.24
C THR A 26 19.19 10.72 -3.86
N ALA A 27 19.28 10.74 -5.18
CA ALA A 27 20.11 11.70 -5.90
C ALA A 27 19.50 13.12 -5.81
N MET A 28 20.35 14.14 -5.73
CA MET A 28 19.98 15.54 -5.81
C MET A 28 20.84 16.29 -6.84
N ILE A 29 20.28 17.37 -7.39
CA ILE A 29 20.95 18.23 -8.38
C ILE A 29 20.74 19.70 -8.04
N ARG A 30 21.78 20.52 -8.15
CA ARG A 30 21.69 21.99 -8.00
C ARG A 30 22.65 22.73 -8.94
N THR A 31 22.43 24.03 -9.08
CA THR A 31 23.22 24.89 -9.97
C THR A 31 23.99 25.99 -9.23
N GLU A 32 25.11 26.41 -9.81
CA GLU A 32 25.89 27.57 -9.44
C GLU A 32 26.25 28.37 -10.70
N VAL A 33 25.94 29.68 -10.72
CA VAL A 33 26.27 30.55 -11.85
C VAL A 33 27.76 30.89 -11.82
N LEU A 34 28.44 30.74 -12.96
CA LEU A 34 29.86 31.04 -13.14
C LEU A 34 30.06 32.40 -13.78
N ALA A 35 30.96 33.19 -13.17
CA ALA A 35 31.35 34.50 -13.71
C ALA A 35 32.23 34.36 -14.96
N VAL A 36 32.32 35.44 -15.74
CA VAL A 36 33.27 35.53 -16.86
C VAL A 36 34.71 35.47 -16.32
N ASN A 37 35.57 34.72 -17.01
CA ASN A 37 36.93 34.33 -16.61
C ASN A 37 37.01 33.30 -15.46
N ASP A 38 35.96 32.49 -15.26
CA ASP A 38 36.07 31.28 -14.44
C ASP A 38 37.08 30.29 -15.05
N GLU A 39 37.78 29.54 -14.19
CA GLU A 39 38.85 28.61 -14.61
C GLU A 39 38.33 27.46 -15.48
N ASN A 40 37.06 27.06 -15.31
CA ASN A 40 36.41 25.99 -16.08
C ASN A 40 35.55 26.54 -17.22
N CYS A 41 35.01 27.76 -17.08
CA CYS A 41 34.25 28.45 -18.12
C CYS A 41 34.72 29.89 -18.32
N ALA A 42 35.74 30.09 -19.16
CA ALA A 42 36.30 31.42 -19.42
C ALA A 42 35.26 32.44 -19.94
N THR A 43 34.22 31.99 -20.64
CA THR A 43 33.13 32.83 -21.16
C THR A 43 32.00 33.07 -20.16
N GLY A 44 32.12 32.59 -18.92
CA GLY A 44 31.00 32.45 -18.00
C GLY A 44 30.12 31.24 -18.36
N GLY A 45 29.25 30.82 -17.44
CA GLY A 45 28.48 29.59 -17.60
C GLY A 45 27.69 29.20 -16.36
N VAL A 46 27.34 27.92 -16.27
CA VAL A 46 26.71 27.30 -15.11
C VAL A 46 27.49 26.04 -14.73
N ARG A 47 27.72 25.86 -13.43
CA ARG A 47 28.19 24.62 -12.82
C ARG A 47 26.98 23.89 -12.23
N ILE A 48 26.84 22.63 -12.57
CA ILE A 48 25.80 21.72 -12.09
C ILE A 48 26.46 20.73 -11.14
N ILE A 49 25.89 20.58 -9.96
CA ILE A 49 26.46 19.78 -8.87
C ILE A 49 25.45 18.67 -8.56
N ALA A 50 25.92 17.42 -8.52
CA ALA A 50 25.12 16.25 -8.22
C ALA A 50 25.71 15.44 -7.06
N GLY A 51 24.85 14.83 -6.26
CA GLY A 51 25.24 13.99 -5.13
C GLY A 51 24.06 13.33 -4.45
N TYR A 52 24.30 12.70 -3.29
CA TYR A 52 23.30 11.93 -2.55
C TYR A 52 22.96 12.61 -1.23
N ASP A 53 21.67 12.75 -0.91
CA ASP A 53 21.22 13.28 0.39
C ASP A 53 21.40 12.23 1.50
N ASP A 54 22.65 12.02 1.89
CA ASP A 54 23.04 10.99 2.86
C ASP A 54 22.48 11.29 4.27
N ASN A 55 22.21 12.56 4.57
CA ASN A 55 21.69 12.97 5.88
C ASN A 55 20.18 13.29 5.90
N GLN A 56 19.50 13.14 4.76
CA GLN A 56 18.05 13.34 4.57
C GLN A 56 17.54 14.73 4.97
N ASN A 57 18.36 15.77 4.83
CA ASN A 57 17.96 17.15 5.13
C ASN A 57 17.37 17.89 3.92
N ALA A 58 17.20 17.21 2.78
CA ALA A 58 16.71 17.75 1.52
C ALA A 58 17.55 18.93 1.01
N GLN A 59 18.84 18.96 1.33
CA GLN A 59 19.83 19.89 0.80
C GLN A 59 21.04 19.10 0.30
N LEU A 60 21.76 19.64 -0.70
CA LEU A 60 23.00 19.02 -1.16
C LEU A 60 24.20 19.73 -0.52
N ASP A 61 24.68 19.16 0.58
CA ASP A 61 25.81 19.67 1.35
C ASP A 61 27.16 19.35 0.69
N ALA A 62 28.22 20.06 1.09
CA ALA A 62 29.56 19.86 0.52
C ALA A 62 30.13 18.46 0.78
N ALA A 63 29.66 17.76 1.81
CA ALA A 63 30.06 16.38 2.13
C ALA A 63 29.32 15.33 1.28
N GLU A 64 28.20 15.71 0.66
CA GLU A 64 27.32 14.86 -0.16
C GLU A 64 27.62 14.99 -1.65
N TYR A 65 28.53 15.90 -1.99
CA TYR A 65 29.01 16.14 -3.34
C TYR A 65 29.71 14.91 -3.92
N VAL A 66 29.21 14.45 -5.07
CA VAL A 66 29.82 13.33 -5.82
C VAL A 66 30.53 13.84 -7.06
N SER A 67 29.85 14.63 -7.91
CA SER A 67 30.38 15.05 -9.20
C SER A 67 29.77 16.38 -9.67
N SER A 68 30.45 17.07 -10.59
CA SER A 68 29.92 18.29 -11.21
C SER A 68 30.14 18.37 -12.71
N LYS A 69 29.18 18.99 -13.41
CA LYS A 69 29.23 19.28 -14.84
C LYS A 69 29.19 20.79 -15.10
N TYR A 70 30.04 21.26 -16.01
CA TYR A 70 30.15 22.65 -16.39
C TYR A 70 29.54 22.85 -17.78
N ILE A 71 28.76 23.92 -17.96
CA ILE A 71 28.20 24.33 -19.24
C ILE A 71 28.50 25.81 -19.44
N CYS A 72 29.36 26.11 -20.43
CA CYS A 72 29.83 27.46 -20.69
C CYS A 72 28.98 28.17 -21.74
N ASN A 73 28.95 29.51 -21.73
CA ASN A 73 28.18 30.34 -22.67
C ASN A 73 28.52 30.10 -24.16
N ASN A 74 29.73 29.64 -24.45
CA ASN A 74 30.17 29.27 -25.80
C ASN A 74 29.86 27.80 -26.17
N GLY A 75 29.17 27.06 -25.31
CA GLY A 75 28.75 25.68 -25.54
C GLY A 75 29.76 24.62 -25.12
N GLN A 76 30.94 25.01 -24.61
CA GLN A 76 31.89 24.05 -24.05
C GLN A 76 31.31 23.39 -22.80
N GLN A 77 31.56 22.08 -22.66
CA GLN A 77 31.18 21.29 -21.50
C GLN A 77 32.38 20.56 -20.94
N SER A 78 32.47 20.47 -19.62
CA SER A 78 33.45 19.65 -18.91
C SER A 78 32.81 19.01 -17.68
N THR A 79 33.45 17.98 -17.15
CA THR A 79 33.02 17.28 -15.93
C THR A 79 34.21 17.18 -15.00
N ASP A 80 33.98 17.40 -13.70
CA ASP A 80 34.98 17.29 -12.64
C ASP A 80 34.46 16.34 -11.55
N GLY A 81 35.33 15.43 -11.08
CA GLY A 81 35.02 14.37 -10.11
C GLY A 81 34.92 12.94 -10.69
N GLU A 82 35.23 11.93 -9.86
CA GLU A 82 34.94 10.52 -10.16
C GLU A 82 33.43 10.27 -10.06
N GLY A 83 32.77 9.90 -11.17
CA GLY A 83 31.39 9.41 -11.16
C GLY A 83 30.55 9.90 -12.34
N SER A 84 30.52 9.14 -13.43
CA SER A 84 29.47 9.27 -14.47
C SER A 84 28.12 8.72 -13.97
N ALA A 85 28.14 7.78 -13.02
CA ALA A 85 26.95 7.04 -12.58
C ALA A 85 25.91 7.90 -11.84
N ILE A 86 26.33 8.95 -11.11
CA ILE A 86 25.37 9.88 -10.49
C ILE A 86 24.56 10.63 -11.53
N PHE A 87 25.14 10.91 -12.71
CA PHE A 87 24.45 11.53 -13.84
C PHE A 87 23.64 10.52 -14.68
N ASP A 88 23.49 9.27 -14.21
CA ASP A 88 22.43 8.37 -14.66
C ASP A 88 21.16 8.54 -13.81
N GLN A 89 21.25 9.22 -12.66
CA GLN A 89 20.12 9.48 -11.73
C GLN A 89 19.80 10.98 -11.60
N ALA A 90 20.78 11.87 -11.70
CA ALA A 90 20.62 13.33 -11.66
C ALA A 90 20.87 13.88 -13.07
N LEU A 91 19.84 13.90 -13.91
CA LEU A 91 19.98 14.09 -15.35
C LEU A 91 20.04 15.57 -15.76
N VAL A 92 20.79 15.84 -16.84
CA VAL A 92 20.97 17.17 -17.42
C VAL A 92 20.62 17.15 -18.92
N GLY A 93 19.55 17.83 -19.30
CA GLY A 93 19.17 18.06 -20.70
C GLY A 93 19.62 19.43 -21.20
N ILE A 94 20.04 19.56 -22.47
CA ILE A 94 20.46 20.85 -23.04
C ILE A 94 19.83 21.03 -24.42
N ALA A 95 18.93 22.01 -24.55
CA ALA A 95 18.43 22.49 -25.83
C ALA A 95 19.18 23.75 -26.28
N PHE A 96 19.23 24.01 -27.58
CA PHE A 96 19.86 25.20 -28.15
C PHE A 96 18.78 26.22 -28.53
N ILE A 97 19.02 27.48 -28.22
CA ILE A 97 18.19 28.63 -28.59
C ILE A 97 18.74 29.18 -29.90
N ALA A 98 17.86 29.32 -30.90
CA ALA A 98 18.23 29.83 -32.21
C ALA A 98 18.68 31.30 -32.13
N LYS A 99 19.53 31.70 -33.08
CA LYS A 99 19.86 33.12 -33.28
C LYS A 99 18.58 33.89 -33.61
N ASP A 100 18.52 35.15 -33.17
CA ASP A 100 17.37 36.05 -33.31
C ASP A 100 16.13 35.65 -32.47
N ASP A 101 16.27 34.73 -31.50
CA ASP A 101 15.27 34.49 -30.46
C ASP A 101 15.10 35.71 -29.55
N VAL A 102 13.86 35.93 -29.08
CA VAL A 102 13.50 37.10 -28.25
C VAL A 102 14.22 37.12 -26.90
N ASN A 103 14.60 35.95 -26.36
CA ASN A 103 15.26 35.82 -25.07
C ASN A 103 16.78 35.81 -25.20
N CYS A 104 17.33 35.22 -26.27
CA CYS A 104 18.75 35.24 -26.57
C CYS A 104 19.02 35.59 -28.05
N PRO A 105 19.20 36.88 -28.40
CA PRO A 105 19.37 37.32 -29.78
C PRO A 105 20.59 36.73 -30.50
N ALA A 106 21.64 36.38 -29.76
CA ALA A 106 22.84 35.73 -30.30
C ALA A 106 22.72 34.20 -30.37
N GLY A 107 21.54 33.64 -30.08
CA GLY A 107 21.37 32.22 -29.75
C GLY A 107 21.81 31.90 -28.32
N GLY A 108 21.70 30.65 -27.91
CA GLY A 108 22.03 30.24 -26.54
C GLY A 108 21.72 28.79 -26.27
N GLN A 109 21.63 28.43 -24.99
CA GLN A 109 21.30 27.11 -24.51
C GLN A 109 20.20 27.23 -23.44
N LYS A 110 19.26 26.29 -23.45
CA LYS A 110 18.27 26.09 -22.40
C LYS A 110 18.56 24.75 -21.74
N ILE A 111 18.92 24.79 -20.47
CA ILE A 111 19.36 23.65 -19.68
C ILE A 111 18.17 23.19 -18.82
N PHE A 112 17.86 21.91 -18.87
CA PHE A 112 16.85 21.24 -18.06
C PHE A 112 17.56 20.33 -17.06
N LEU A 113 17.11 20.36 -15.81
CA LEU A 113 17.74 19.66 -14.70
C LEU A 113 16.66 18.92 -13.92
N GLY A 114 16.98 17.72 -13.48
CA GLY A 114 16.08 16.94 -12.65
C GLY A 114 16.70 15.63 -12.22
N VAL A 115 15.89 14.81 -11.57
CA VAL A 115 16.29 13.48 -11.11
C VAL A 115 15.40 12.45 -11.80
N ASP A 116 16.02 11.39 -12.28
CA ASP A 116 15.39 10.24 -12.91
C ASP A 116 14.60 9.45 -11.86
N LYS A 117 13.34 9.85 -11.67
CA LYS A 117 12.46 9.29 -10.64
C LYS A 117 12.03 7.89 -11.00
N ASN A 118 11.94 7.58 -12.29
CA ASN A 118 11.48 6.28 -12.78
C ASN A 118 12.62 5.38 -13.27
N THR A 119 13.88 5.80 -13.10
CA THR A 119 15.10 5.04 -13.45
C THR A 119 15.19 4.65 -14.93
N ASN A 120 14.63 5.47 -15.83
CA ASN A 120 14.63 5.21 -17.28
C ASN A 120 15.83 5.84 -18.01
N SER A 121 16.73 6.52 -17.30
CA SER A 121 17.91 7.26 -17.78
C SER A 121 17.58 8.38 -18.77
N VAL A 122 16.39 8.94 -18.69
CA VAL A 122 15.89 10.06 -19.48
C VAL A 122 15.27 11.10 -18.55
N LEU A 123 15.55 12.38 -18.80
CA LEU A 123 14.97 13.46 -18.00
C LEU A 123 13.56 13.76 -18.49
N ASP A 124 12.55 13.26 -17.78
CA ASP A 124 11.13 13.48 -18.08
C ASP A 124 10.65 14.88 -17.67
N SER A 125 9.55 15.38 -18.25
CA SER A 125 9.03 16.73 -17.94
C SER A 125 8.66 16.90 -16.46
N ASP A 126 8.15 15.83 -15.84
CA ASP A 126 7.73 15.81 -14.43
C ASP A 126 8.92 15.56 -13.48
N GLU A 127 10.07 15.23 -14.07
CA GLU A 127 11.35 15.12 -13.40
C GLU A 127 12.14 16.42 -13.47
N VAL A 128 11.85 17.31 -14.45
CA VAL A 128 12.47 18.64 -14.53
C VAL A 128 12.10 19.48 -13.31
N THR A 129 13.06 19.65 -12.41
CA THR A 129 12.94 20.51 -11.23
C THR A 129 13.41 21.93 -11.50
N GLU A 130 14.37 22.11 -12.40
CA GLU A 130 14.96 23.41 -12.70
C GLU A 130 15.21 23.60 -14.21
N THR A 131 15.03 24.84 -14.69
CA THR A 131 15.34 25.23 -16.05
C THR A 131 16.18 26.51 -16.07
N GLN A 132 17.33 26.48 -16.74
CA GLN A 132 18.21 27.63 -16.88
C GLN A 132 18.37 28.05 -18.35
N ILE A 133 18.48 29.36 -18.59
CA ILE A 133 18.74 29.93 -19.91
C ILE A 133 20.13 30.56 -19.91
N LEU A 134 20.98 30.10 -20.83
CA LEU A 134 22.34 30.55 -21.00
C LEU A 134 22.49 31.18 -22.39
N CYS A 135 22.48 32.50 -22.47
CA CYS A 135 22.65 33.17 -23.76
C CYS A 135 24.10 33.10 -24.25
N SER A 136 24.27 32.84 -25.54
CA SER A 136 25.57 32.75 -26.20
C SER A 136 26.27 34.11 -26.29
N ASP A 137 27.60 34.10 -26.30
CA ASP A 137 28.43 35.24 -26.65
C ASP A 137 28.58 35.43 -28.18
N GLY A 138 27.90 34.60 -28.97
CA GLY A 138 27.94 34.57 -30.44
C GLY A 138 28.93 33.56 -31.03
N SER A 139 29.67 32.81 -30.20
CA SER A 139 30.64 31.78 -30.64
C SER A 139 30.11 30.35 -30.61
N LEU A 140 28.89 30.16 -30.11
CA LEU A 140 28.21 28.87 -29.98
C LEU A 140 28.03 28.18 -31.36
N ASN A 141 28.78 27.11 -31.59
CA ASN A 141 28.50 26.18 -32.69
C ASN A 141 27.47 25.17 -32.21
N ALA A 142 26.25 25.22 -32.77
CA ALA A 142 25.22 24.27 -32.40
C ALA A 142 25.67 22.83 -32.78
N PRO A 143 25.62 21.86 -31.86
CA PRO A 143 25.99 20.48 -32.14
C PRO A 143 24.97 19.83 -33.10
N GLU A 144 25.31 18.61 -33.54
CA GLU A 144 24.38 17.74 -34.26
C GLU A 144 23.07 17.57 -33.49
N SER A 145 21.98 17.22 -34.17
CA SER A 145 20.68 17.01 -33.53
C SER A 145 20.77 15.95 -32.43
N VAL A 146 20.07 16.17 -31.32
CA VAL A 146 20.06 15.29 -30.12
C VAL A 146 18.65 15.25 -29.55
N ILE A 147 18.23 14.07 -29.07
CA ILE A 147 17.00 13.82 -28.31
C ILE A 147 17.30 14.11 -26.82
N ASN A 148 16.76 15.22 -26.31
CA ASN A 148 16.96 15.65 -24.93
C ASN A 148 16.10 14.82 -23.96
N ALA A 149 14.81 14.72 -24.25
CA ALA A 149 13.81 14.05 -23.44
C ALA A 149 12.90 13.19 -24.32
N LEU A 150 12.29 12.17 -23.73
CA LEU A 150 11.33 11.29 -24.36
C LEU A 150 10.27 10.92 -23.32
N THR A 151 9.08 11.50 -23.44
CA THR A 151 8.00 11.34 -22.45
C THR A 151 6.90 10.44 -22.97
N ALA A 152 6.11 9.88 -22.05
CA ALA A 152 4.90 9.12 -22.33
C ALA A 152 3.74 9.63 -21.47
N SER A 153 2.57 9.88 -22.07
CA SER A 153 1.39 10.33 -21.33
C SER A 153 0.12 9.60 -21.79
N PRO A 154 -0.48 8.73 -20.95
CA PRO A 154 0.10 8.14 -19.73
C PRO A 154 1.12 7.03 -20.07
N SER A 155 2.04 6.72 -19.15
CA SER A 155 3.03 5.63 -19.30
C SER A 155 2.47 4.23 -19.00
N THR A 156 1.34 4.18 -18.29
CA THR A 156 0.56 2.96 -18.03
C THR A 156 -0.83 3.10 -18.67
N ILE A 157 -1.20 2.14 -19.51
CA ILE A 157 -2.48 2.11 -20.24
C ILE A 157 -3.14 0.75 -20.14
N VAL A 158 -4.48 0.73 -20.16
CA VAL A 158 -5.22 -0.52 -20.31
C VAL A 158 -5.05 -1.12 -21.71
N THR A 159 -5.37 -2.40 -21.89
CA THR A 159 -5.46 -3.03 -23.22
C THR A 159 -6.32 -2.20 -24.18
N ASN A 160 -5.84 -1.99 -25.41
CA ASN A 160 -6.44 -1.10 -26.42
C ASN A 160 -6.54 0.39 -26.02
N GLY A 161 -5.93 0.79 -24.90
CA GLY A 161 -5.79 2.18 -24.48
C GLY A 161 -4.78 2.94 -25.33
N ASN A 162 -4.78 4.26 -25.18
CA ASN A 162 -3.94 5.17 -25.94
C ASN A 162 -2.90 5.85 -25.05
N SER A 163 -1.69 5.98 -25.54
CA SER A 163 -0.62 6.79 -24.95
C SER A 163 -0.01 7.69 -26.02
N VAL A 164 0.50 8.85 -25.60
CA VAL A 164 1.25 9.75 -26.48
C VAL A 164 2.71 9.72 -26.07
N LEU A 165 3.59 9.35 -26.98
CA LEU A 165 5.05 9.47 -26.78
C LEU A 165 5.54 10.75 -27.45
N GLU A 166 6.33 11.56 -26.75
CA GLU A 166 6.87 12.81 -27.30
C GLU A 166 8.38 12.93 -27.06
N ALA A 167 9.14 13.08 -28.14
CA ALA A 167 10.56 13.34 -28.11
C ALA A 167 10.83 14.85 -28.17
N THR A 168 11.58 15.37 -27.21
CA THR A 168 12.09 16.75 -27.24
C THR A 168 13.45 16.76 -27.94
N ILE A 169 13.51 17.30 -29.16
CA ILE A 169 14.71 17.21 -30.02
C ILE A 169 15.31 18.59 -30.24
N THR A 170 16.63 18.71 -30.08
CA THR A 170 17.39 19.90 -30.46
C THR A 170 17.71 19.89 -31.96
N ASN A 171 17.55 21.03 -32.62
CA ASN A 171 17.79 21.21 -34.06
C ASN A 171 17.10 20.12 -34.91
N PRO A 172 15.79 19.86 -34.75
CA PRO A 172 15.11 18.79 -35.47
C PRO A 172 15.07 19.01 -36.99
N SER A 173 15.27 20.24 -37.46
CA SER A 173 15.39 20.56 -38.89
C SER A 173 16.73 20.17 -39.53
N ALA A 174 17.72 19.75 -38.73
CA ALA A 174 19.05 19.35 -39.19
C ALA A 174 19.23 17.83 -39.38
N VAL A 175 18.15 17.05 -39.17
CA VAL A 175 18.09 15.60 -39.42
C VAL A 175 17.19 15.30 -40.62
N ASP A 176 17.47 14.19 -41.29
CA ASP A 176 16.71 13.75 -42.47
C ASP A 176 15.47 12.94 -42.09
N ALA A 177 15.48 12.29 -40.92
CA ALA A 177 14.32 11.56 -40.42
C ALA A 177 14.32 11.41 -38.89
N ILE A 178 13.13 11.41 -38.30
CA ILE A 178 12.84 10.91 -36.96
C ILE A 178 12.07 9.60 -37.13
N VAL A 179 12.60 8.51 -36.57
CA VAL A 179 12.08 7.16 -36.79
C VAL A 179 11.67 6.53 -35.47
N TRP A 180 10.40 6.15 -35.38
CA TRP A 180 9.86 5.38 -34.27
C TRP A 180 9.86 3.89 -34.59
N GLN A 181 10.21 3.06 -33.62
CA GLN A 181 10.21 1.60 -33.75
C GLN A 181 9.64 0.93 -32.50
N ASP A 182 8.98 -0.21 -32.69
CA ASP A 182 8.64 -1.11 -31.58
C ASP A 182 9.85 -1.95 -31.13
N GLU A 183 9.66 -2.79 -30.13
CA GLU A 183 10.70 -3.66 -29.55
C GLU A 183 11.32 -4.61 -30.59
N ALA A 184 10.54 -5.05 -31.58
CA ALA A 184 11.00 -5.90 -32.69
C ALA A 184 11.72 -5.12 -33.80
N GLY A 185 11.85 -3.79 -33.67
CA GLY A 185 12.48 -2.91 -34.65
C GLY A 185 11.58 -2.55 -35.83
N LYS A 186 10.28 -2.85 -35.78
CA LYS A 186 9.33 -2.51 -36.83
C LYS A 186 9.04 -1.01 -36.79
N PRO A 187 9.09 -0.30 -37.93
CA PRO A 187 8.84 1.13 -37.97
C PRO A 187 7.37 1.47 -37.67
N LEU A 188 7.17 2.48 -36.84
CA LEU A 188 5.88 3.04 -36.45
C LEU A 188 5.69 4.41 -37.12
N GLN A 189 4.42 4.78 -37.39
CA GLN A 189 4.09 6.04 -38.03
C GLN A 189 3.94 7.14 -36.97
N PRO A 190 4.68 8.25 -37.05
CA PRO A 190 4.47 9.38 -36.16
C PRO A 190 3.09 10.03 -36.41
N ARG A 191 2.64 10.87 -35.47
CA ARG A 191 1.33 11.56 -35.53
C ARG A 191 1.09 12.26 -36.86
N SER A 192 2.09 13.00 -37.35
CA SER A 192 2.01 13.69 -38.63
C SER A 192 3.39 13.99 -39.23
N GLN A 193 3.44 14.46 -40.48
CA GLN A 193 4.69 14.90 -41.12
C GLN A 193 5.32 16.14 -40.45
N ASN A 194 4.53 16.96 -39.75
CA ASN A 194 4.99 18.16 -39.07
C ASN A 194 5.31 17.89 -37.58
N GLU A 195 4.79 16.80 -37.02
CA GLU A 195 4.98 16.37 -35.63
C GLU A 195 5.65 14.99 -35.61
N GLN A 196 6.77 14.85 -36.32
CA GLN A 196 7.50 13.57 -36.40
C GLN A 196 8.10 13.14 -35.05
N ASN A 197 8.25 14.10 -34.14
CA ASN A 197 8.71 13.88 -32.79
C ASN A 197 7.61 13.36 -31.85
N ILE A 198 6.38 13.12 -32.33
CA ILE A 198 5.26 12.60 -31.54
C ILE A 198 4.74 11.29 -32.14
N LEU A 199 4.50 10.30 -31.29
CA LEU A 199 3.86 9.03 -31.63
C LEU A 199 2.54 8.89 -30.86
N ASP A 200 1.43 8.76 -31.59
CA ASP A 200 0.17 8.31 -31.01
C ASP A 200 0.16 6.78 -30.97
N LEU A 201 0.31 6.23 -29.77
CA LEU A 201 0.36 4.79 -29.53
C LEU A 201 -1.03 4.28 -29.12
N GLN A 202 -1.46 3.18 -29.73
CA GLN A 202 -2.58 2.37 -29.25
C GLN A 202 -2.06 0.99 -28.85
N ALA A 203 -2.25 0.60 -27.60
CA ALA A 203 -1.83 -0.71 -27.11
C ALA A 203 -2.58 -1.86 -27.77
N GLY A 204 -1.94 -3.02 -27.84
CA GLY A 204 -2.59 -4.28 -28.18
C GLY A 204 -3.42 -4.86 -27.02
N SER A 205 -3.79 -6.13 -27.15
CA SER A 205 -4.45 -6.90 -26.10
C SER A 205 -3.48 -7.64 -25.17
N GLU A 206 -2.18 -7.62 -25.48
CA GLU A 206 -1.16 -8.29 -24.67
C GLU A 206 -0.79 -7.44 -23.45
N LEU A 207 -0.68 -8.10 -22.30
CA LEU A 207 -0.28 -7.47 -21.04
C LEU A 207 1.24 -7.51 -20.89
N GLY A 208 1.82 -6.46 -20.30
CA GLY A 208 3.25 -6.40 -20.01
C GLY A 208 3.87 -5.04 -20.32
N GLN A 209 5.19 -5.01 -20.28
CA GLN A 209 5.97 -3.83 -20.60
C GLN A 209 6.46 -3.91 -22.06
N PHE A 210 6.25 -2.84 -22.81
CA PHE A 210 6.61 -2.75 -24.22
C PHE A 210 7.54 -1.56 -24.42
N THR A 211 8.75 -1.82 -24.90
CA THR A 211 9.74 -0.78 -25.15
C THR A 211 9.65 -0.25 -26.59
N TYR A 212 9.49 1.06 -26.71
CA TYR A 212 9.48 1.80 -27.96
C TYR A 212 10.77 2.60 -28.08
N ARG A 213 11.26 2.77 -29.31
CA ARG A 213 12.50 3.49 -29.59
C ARG A 213 12.25 4.64 -30.55
N VAL A 214 12.86 5.79 -30.28
CA VAL A 214 12.94 6.90 -31.23
C VAL A 214 14.38 7.13 -31.61
N SER A 215 14.63 7.28 -32.91
CA SER A 215 15.95 7.52 -33.48
C SER A 215 15.95 8.76 -34.34
N ILE A 216 17.01 9.54 -34.27
CA ILE A 216 17.29 10.64 -35.19
C ILE A 216 18.34 10.21 -36.21
N GLU A 217 18.06 10.44 -37.48
CA GLU A 217 18.86 9.91 -38.59
C GLU A 217 19.29 10.99 -39.56
N LYS A 218 20.50 10.84 -40.08
CA LYS A 218 21.09 11.69 -41.11
C LYS A 218 21.56 10.83 -42.27
N LYS A 219 21.40 11.33 -43.49
CA LYS A 219 21.71 10.63 -44.72
C LYS A 219 22.91 11.32 -45.36
N ASP A 220 24.03 10.61 -45.43
CA ASP A 220 25.26 11.10 -46.02
C ASP A 220 25.57 10.38 -47.34
N SER A 221 26.78 10.63 -47.88
CA SER A 221 27.24 10.01 -49.13
C SER A 221 27.54 8.50 -48.99
N ALA A 222 27.61 7.98 -47.77
CA ALA A 222 27.90 6.59 -47.43
C ALA A 222 26.64 5.79 -47.03
N GLY A 223 25.54 6.45 -46.68
CA GLY A 223 24.24 5.83 -46.42
C GLY A 223 23.43 6.52 -45.34
N LYS A 224 22.62 5.74 -44.62
CA LYS A 224 21.85 6.19 -43.46
C LYS A 224 22.71 6.03 -42.20
N GLN A 225 22.90 7.13 -41.47
CA GLN A 225 23.59 7.17 -40.18
C GLN A 225 22.57 7.49 -39.08
N VAL A 226 22.51 6.66 -38.03
CA VAL A 226 21.72 6.94 -36.83
C VAL A 226 22.58 7.79 -35.90
N LEU A 227 22.13 8.99 -35.56
CA LEU A 227 22.86 9.91 -34.68
C LEU A 227 22.65 9.57 -33.20
N GLN A 228 21.43 9.22 -32.83
CA GLN A 228 21.06 8.84 -31.46
C GLN A 228 19.78 8.02 -31.47
N THR A 229 19.65 7.13 -30.49
CA THR A 229 18.42 6.41 -30.18
C THR A 229 18.12 6.54 -28.69
N LYS A 230 16.86 6.83 -28.34
CA LYS A 230 16.33 6.73 -26.98
C LYS A 230 15.16 5.75 -26.93
N SER A 231 14.91 5.19 -25.75
CA SER A 231 13.83 4.21 -25.55
C SER A 231 12.89 4.66 -24.44
N VAL A 232 11.62 4.30 -24.53
CA VAL A 232 10.59 4.51 -23.50
C VAL A 232 9.79 3.23 -23.35
N THR A 233 9.46 2.87 -22.12
CA THR A 233 8.67 1.68 -21.81
C THR A 233 7.24 2.07 -21.47
N ILE A 234 6.27 1.44 -22.14
CA ILE A 234 4.85 1.56 -21.82
C ILE A 234 4.38 0.28 -21.15
N THR A 235 3.73 0.42 -20.02
CA THR A 235 3.08 -0.70 -19.33
C THR A 235 1.66 -0.82 -19.87
N VAL A 236 1.37 -1.92 -20.56
CA VAL A 236 0.00 -2.29 -20.92
C VAL A 236 -0.54 -3.20 -19.84
N SER A 237 -1.52 -2.69 -19.11
CA SER A 237 -2.15 -3.38 -18.00
C SER A 237 -3.56 -3.83 -18.36
N GLN A 238 -4.11 -4.66 -17.49
CA GLN A 238 -5.56 -4.83 -17.45
C GLN A 238 -6.24 -3.58 -16.89
N ALA A 239 -7.55 -3.51 -17.09
CA ALA A 239 -8.36 -2.51 -16.40
C ALA A 239 -8.36 -2.79 -14.89
N PRO A 240 -8.29 -1.73 -14.05
CA PRO A 240 -8.54 -1.87 -12.62
C PRO A 240 -9.99 -2.31 -12.39
N SER A 241 -10.29 -2.77 -11.18
CA SER A 241 -11.67 -3.06 -10.78
C SER A 241 -12.51 -1.79 -10.88
N ALA A 242 -13.74 -1.92 -11.35
CA ALA A 242 -14.64 -0.79 -11.47
C ALA A 242 -15.00 -0.26 -10.08
N THR A 243 -14.90 1.06 -9.91
CA THR A 243 -15.28 1.73 -8.67
C THR A 243 -16.41 2.71 -8.91
N GLN A 244 -17.30 2.85 -7.92
CA GLN A 244 -18.32 3.87 -7.86
C GLN A 244 -17.92 4.96 -6.86
N THR A 245 -18.24 6.22 -7.14
CA THR A 245 -17.84 7.34 -6.27
C THR A 245 -19.05 7.93 -5.53
N VAL A 246 -18.93 8.06 -4.22
CA VAL A 246 -19.78 8.89 -3.36
C VAL A 246 -19.05 10.20 -3.11
N SER A 247 -19.53 11.28 -3.70
CA SER A 247 -19.01 12.63 -3.42
C SER A 247 -19.65 13.19 -2.16
N LEU A 248 -18.82 13.55 -1.18
CA LEU A 248 -19.21 14.22 0.06
C LEU A 248 -18.83 15.71 -0.03
N GLU A 249 -18.80 16.42 1.10
CA GLU A 249 -18.51 17.86 1.13
C GLU A 249 -17.03 18.16 0.95
N SER A 250 -16.15 17.44 1.66
CA SER A 250 -14.70 17.64 1.60
C SER A 250 -13.96 16.51 0.89
N ARG A 251 -14.56 15.32 0.84
CA ARG A 251 -13.94 14.10 0.29
C ARG A 251 -14.83 13.38 -0.69
N GLN A 252 -14.24 12.41 -1.36
CA GLN A 252 -14.93 11.44 -2.19
C GLN A 252 -14.52 10.03 -1.75
N VAL A 253 -15.49 9.13 -1.65
CA VAL A 253 -15.30 7.74 -1.24
C VAL A 253 -15.57 6.84 -2.44
N PHE A 254 -14.68 5.88 -2.69
CA PHE A 254 -14.75 4.98 -3.82
C PHE A 254 -15.08 3.56 -3.37
N LEU A 255 -16.23 3.07 -3.79
CA LEU A 255 -16.79 1.79 -3.42
C LEU A 255 -16.66 0.79 -4.58
N PRO A 256 -16.68 -0.53 -4.30
CA PRO A 256 -16.85 -1.55 -5.33
C PRO A 256 -18.12 -1.33 -6.17
N ASP A 257 -18.15 -1.90 -7.38
CA ASP A 257 -19.33 -1.86 -8.25
C ASP A 257 -20.46 -2.81 -7.80
N ASP A 258 -20.19 -3.73 -6.87
CA ASP A 258 -21.17 -4.59 -6.18
C ASP A 258 -22.21 -3.82 -5.31
N PHE A 259 -22.23 -2.49 -5.32
CA PHE A 259 -23.21 -1.69 -4.55
C PHE A 259 -24.23 -0.99 -5.43
N THR A 260 -25.48 -1.07 -5.04
CA THR A 260 -26.49 -0.10 -5.45
C THR A 260 -26.50 1.08 -4.47
N MET A 261 -26.32 2.29 -4.98
CA MET A 261 -26.29 3.52 -4.17
C MET A 261 -27.63 4.27 -4.22
N SER A 262 -28.09 4.77 -3.07
CA SER A 262 -29.28 5.62 -2.95
C SER A 262 -28.98 6.86 -2.12
N PRO A 263 -29.02 8.07 -2.70
CA PRO A 263 -28.83 9.31 -1.94
C PRO A 263 -29.85 9.42 -0.81
N VAL A 264 -29.40 9.85 0.37
CA VAL A 264 -30.29 10.16 1.49
C VAL A 264 -30.42 11.66 1.63
N THR A 265 -31.61 12.16 1.90
CA THR A 265 -31.84 13.59 2.18
C THR A 265 -32.29 13.79 3.64
N GLY A 266 -32.41 15.05 4.05
CA GLY A 266 -32.60 15.45 5.44
C GLY A 266 -31.33 16.09 6.00
N ASP A 267 -31.07 15.86 7.28
CA ASP A 267 -29.90 16.38 7.99
C ASP A 267 -28.70 15.43 7.90
N ILE A 268 -28.30 15.10 6.67
CA ILE A 268 -27.23 14.15 6.39
C ILE A 268 -26.51 14.54 5.10
N THR A 269 -25.18 14.46 5.12
CA THR A 269 -24.33 14.52 3.94
C THR A 269 -23.82 13.12 3.65
N GLY A 270 -24.54 12.35 2.83
CA GLY A 270 -24.21 10.95 2.63
C GLY A 270 -25.13 10.19 1.68
N THR A 271 -24.84 8.89 1.54
CA THR A 271 -25.52 7.96 0.64
C THR A 271 -25.66 6.62 1.33
N VAL A 272 -26.81 5.98 1.17
CA VAL A 272 -27.00 4.59 1.58
C VAL A 272 -26.53 3.67 0.48
N ILE A 273 -25.92 2.57 0.87
CA ILE A 273 -25.35 1.58 -0.02
C ILE A 273 -26.00 0.22 0.26
N TYR A 274 -26.36 -0.51 -0.80
CA TYR A 274 -26.96 -1.83 -0.73
C TYR A 274 -26.09 -2.78 -1.54
N GLY A 275 -25.56 -3.82 -0.90
CA GLY A 275 -24.76 -4.82 -1.60
C GLY A 275 -25.63 -5.66 -2.52
N ASP A 276 -25.08 -6.00 -3.68
CA ASP A 276 -25.75 -6.88 -4.64
C ASP A 276 -26.09 -8.22 -3.97
N PRO A 277 -27.33 -8.72 -4.14
CA PRO A 277 -27.76 -9.94 -3.49
C PRO A 277 -26.90 -11.12 -3.96
N LYS A 278 -26.33 -11.88 -3.02
CA LYS A 278 -25.54 -13.08 -3.33
C LYS A 278 -26.40 -14.35 -3.27
N THR A 279 -27.55 -14.29 -2.58
CA THR A 279 -28.48 -15.42 -2.50
C THR A 279 -29.67 -15.34 -3.46
N ALA A 280 -29.89 -14.20 -4.14
CA ALA A 280 -31.08 -13.99 -4.98
C ALA A 280 -30.79 -13.81 -6.47
N SER A 281 -31.63 -14.44 -7.29
CA SER A 281 -31.72 -14.20 -8.74
C SER A 281 -32.84 -13.18 -9.03
N VAL A 282 -32.50 -12.03 -9.62
CA VAL A 282 -33.29 -11.17 -10.56
C VAL A 282 -33.45 -9.68 -10.16
N LYS A 283 -33.25 -8.84 -11.20
CA LYS A 283 -33.39 -7.36 -11.31
C LYS A 283 -34.85 -6.88 -11.41
N SER A 284 -35.19 -5.74 -10.79
CA SER A 284 -36.06 -4.68 -11.35
C SER A 284 -36.22 -3.47 -10.40
N LEU A 285 -36.28 -2.25 -10.95
CA LEU A 285 -36.47 -0.98 -10.24
C LEU A 285 -37.84 -0.34 -10.56
N MET A 286 -38.50 0.26 -9.56
CA MET A 286 -39.56 1.29 -9.73
C MET A 286 -39.49 2.34 -8.61
N ARG A 287 -39.82 3.60 -8.92
CA ARG A 287 -39.74 4.78 -8.03
C ARG A 287 -41.02 5.04 -7.22
N MET A 288 -40.88 5.40 -5.93
CA MET A 288 -41.89 6.07 -5.07
C MET A 288 -41.21 7.06 -4.10
N ALA A 289 -42.02 7.82 -3.33
CA ALA A 289 -41.65 9.00 -2.52
C ALA A 289 -40.93 8.73 -1.18
N ALA A 290 -40.40 7.52 -1.00
CA ALA A 290 -39.49 7.12 0.07
C ALA A 290 -38.29 6.44 -0.58
N ILE A 291 -37.14 6.33 0.09
CA ILE A 291 -35.97 5.64 -0.48
C ILE A 291 -36.26 4.14 -0.37
N PRO A 292 -36.62 3.45 -1.48
CA PRO A 292 -36.95 2.03 -1.41
C PRO A 292 -35.65 1.23 -1.30
N THR A 293 -35.65 0.27 -0.39
CA THR A 293 -34.59 -0.73 -0.33
C THR A 293 -34.71 -1.67 -1.54
N PRO A 294 -33.61 -2.03 -2.23
CA PRO A 294 -33.65 -3.01 -3.31
C PRO A 294 -34.24 -4.36 -2.87
N GLU A 295 -34.90 -5.07 -3.78
CA GLU A 295 -35.41 -6.41 -3.48
C GLU A 295 -34.26 -7.38 -3.17
N SER A 296 -34.50 -8.31 -2.25
CA SER A 296 -33.56 -9.32 -1.76
C SER A 296 -32.32 -8.73 -1.09
N THR A 297 -32.43 -7.56 -0.48
CA THR A 297 -31.34 -6.91 0.23
C THR A 297 -30.86 -7.75 1.42
N GLU A 298 -29.56 -8.03 1.47
CA GLU A 298 -28.90 -8.82 2.53
C GLU A 298 -27.77 -8.03 3.21
N LEU A 299 -27.04 -7.22 2.44
CA LEU A 299 -26.00 -6.30 2.88
C LEU A 299 -26.50 -4.86 2.71
N VAL A 300 -26.50 -4.08 3.78
CA VAL A 300 -26.87 -2.66 3.79
C VAL A 300 -25.77 -1.83 4.40
N GLY A 301 -25.75 -0.52 4.16
CA GLY A 301 -24.71 0.32 4.71
C GLY A 301 -24.91 1.79 4.40
N PHE A 302 -23.95 2.61 4.79
CA PHE A 302 -23.93 4.01 4.40
C PHE A 302 -22.51 4.56 4.31
N VAL A 303 -22.37 5.60 3.51
CA VAL A 303 -21.22 6.50 3.50
C VAL A 303 -21.72 7.88 3.89
N ALA A 304 -21.09 8.52 4.87
CA ALA A 304 -21.48 9.85 5.32
C ALA A 304 -20.28 10.70 5.72
N GLU A 305 -20.45 12.01 5.62
CA GLU A 305 -19.57 13.03 6.20
C GLU A 305 -20.35 13.86 7.19
N ARG A 306 -19.75 14.15 8.35
CA ARG A 306 -20.30 15.06 9.37
C ARG A 306 -19.19 15.62 10.26
N GLY A 307 -19.52 16.56 11.15
CA GLY A 307 -18.59 16.99 12.20
C GLY A 307 -18.45 16.00 13.35
N ALA A 308 -17.51 16.23 14.26
CA ALA A 308 -17.37 15.42 15.49
C ALA A 308 -18.53 15.64 16.48
N LEU A 309 -19.28 16.73 16.35
CA LEU A 309 -20.45 17.08 17.20
C LEU A 309 -20.14 17.08 18.71
N ASN A 310 -18.91 17.43 19.10
CA ASN A 310 -18.40 17.34 20.48
C ASN A 310 -18.47 15.92 21.08
N GLN A 311 -18.49 14.86 20.24
CA GLN A 311 -18.56 13.46 20.68
C GLN A 311 -17.19 12.81 20.92
N GLY A 312 -16.11 13.57 20.76
CA GLY A 312 -14.75 13.11 21.00
C GLY A 312 -13.73 14.02 20.32
N THR A 313 -12.45 13.72 20.57
CA THR A 313 -11.30 14.41 19.95
C THR A 313 -10.49 13.49 19.04
N THR A 314 -10.83 12.21 19.01
CA THR A 314 -10.21 11.16 18.19
C THR A 314 -11.30 10.33 17.52
N ALA A 315 -11.00 9.70 16.39
CA ALA A 315 -11.95 8.82 15.69
C ALA A 315 -12.49 7.72 16.61
N ALA A 316 -11.64 7.11 17.45
CA ALA A 316 -12.03 6.09 18.43
C ALA A 316 -13.05 6.59 19.46
N GLN A 317 -12.82 7.77 20.05
CA GLN A 317 -13.76 8.35 21.02
C GLN A 317 -15.11 8.69 20.38
N ILE A 318 -15.06 9.25 19.16
CA ILE A 318 -16.27 9.62 18.42
C ILE A 318 -17.06 8.35 18.06
N LEU A 319 -16.39 7.31 17.54
CA LEU A 319 -17.00 6.01 17.25
C LEU A 319 -17.65 5.38 18.48
N GLN A 320 -16.95 5.35 19.63
CA GLN A 320 -17.52 4.83 20.87
C GLN A 320 -18.80 5.57 21.27
N THR A 321 -18.81 6.91 21.16
CA THR A 321 -20.00 7.71 21.45
C THR A 321 -21.15 7.41 20.48
N MET A 322 -20.84 7.24 19.19
CA MET A 322 -21.82 6.87 18.17
C MET A 322 -22.43 5.49 18.43
N VAL A 323 -21.61 4.48 18.76
CA VAL A 323 -22.07 3.12 19.08
C VAL A 323 -22.93 3.13 20.35
N ASN A 324 -22.54 3.88 21.38
CA ASN A 324 -23.35 4.05 22.59
C ASN A 324 -24.72 4.68 22.27
N ALA A 325 -24.77 5.66 21.36
CA ALA A 325 -26.02 6.27 20.91
C ALA A 325 -26.91 5.24 20.19
N VAL A 326 -26.34 4.40 19.31
CA VAL A 326 -27.09 3.30 18.68
C VAL A 326 -27.61 2.32 19.72
N SER A 327 -26.76 1.86 20.65
CA SER A 327 -27.14 0.90 21.68
C SER A 327 -28.31 1.40 22.54
N ASN A 328 -28.35 2.69 22.86
CA ASN A 328 -29.44 3.31 23.63
C ASN A 328 -30.76 3.45 22.83
N ASN A 329 -30.70 3.33 21.50
CA ASN A 329 -31.85 3.45 20.61
C ASN A 329 -32.25 2.10 19.97
N LEU A 330 -31.63 0.99 20.38
CA LEU A 330 -32.12 -0.34 20.02
C LEU A 330 -33.49 -0.61 20.68
N PRO A 331 -34.39 -1.40 20.05
CA PRO A 331 -35.79 -1.50 20.50
C PRO A 331 -36.01 -2.08 21.89
N SER A 332 -35.13 -2.97 22.35
CA SER A 332 -35.33 -3.76 23.56
C SER A 332 -34.16 -3.60 24.53
N ALA A 333 -34.46 -3.56 25.83
CA ALA A 333 -33.46 -3.34 26.88
C ALA A 333 -32.38 -4.44 27.03
N GLY A 334 -32.49 -5.57 26.33
CA GLY A 334 -31.43 -6.59 26.28
C GLY A 334 -30.91 -6.86 24.87
N ASP A 335 -31.22 -5.97 23.92
CA ASP A 335 -30.45 -5.86 22.69
C ASP A 335 -29.04 -5.37 23.05
N ARG A 336 -28.03 -5.87 22.34
CA ARG A 336 -26.62 -5.62 22.67
C ARG A 336 -25.78 -5.39 21.43
N ILE A 337 -24.77 -4.55 21.57
CA ILE A 337 -23.73 -4.31 20.56
C ILE A 337 -22.41 -4.66 21.20
N ASP A 338 -21.81 -5.75 20.73
CA ASP A 338 -20.58 -6.30 21.27
C ASP A 338 -19.45 -6.07 20.26
N GLN A 339 -18.46 -5.25 20.61
CA GLN A 339 -17.29 -5.03 19.76
C GLN A 339 -16.42 -6.28 19.74
N PHE A 340 -16.15 -6.85 18.57
CA PHE A 340 -15.28 -8.02 18.45
C PHE A 340 -13.98 -7.77 17.72
N SER A 341 -13.82 -6.64 17.04
CA SER A 341 -12.54 -6.20 16.49
C SER A 341 -12.43 -4.68 16.50
N GLN A 342 -11.22 -4.18 16.70
CA GLN A 342 -10.86 -2.79 16.49
C GLN A 342 -9.39 -2.72 16.08
N THR A 343 -9.10 -1.85 15.14
CA THR A 343 -7.75 -1.47 14.76
C THR A 343 -7.70 0.05 14.62
N ILE A 344 -6.66 0.67 15.19
CA ILE A 344 -6.31 2.05 14.92
C ILE A 344 -5.35 2.06 13.73
N LEU A 345 -5.67 2.85 12.73
CA LEU A 345 -4.97 2.91 11.45
C LEU A 345 -3.99 4.09 11.44
N GLU A 346 -3.15 4.14 10.41
CA GLU A 346 -2.25 5.27 10.19
C GLU A 346 -3.04 6.58 10.09
N GLY A 347 -2.60 7.64 10.78
CA GLY A 347 -3.33 8.90 10.87
C GLY A 347 -4.42 8.95 11.95
N GLY A 348 -4.67 7.86 12.68
CA GLY A 348 -5.61 7.80 13.79
C GLY A 348 -7.05 7.46 13.39
N ASP A 349 -7.24 7.00 12.15
CA ASP A 349 -8.50 6.43 11.68
C ASP A 349 -8.80 5.12 12.41
N VAL A 350 -10.06 4.68 12.44
CA VAL A 350 -10.45 3.46 13.16
C VAL A 350 -11.25 2.57 12.25
N SER A 351 -10.86 1.30 12.16
CA SER A 351 -11.67 0.22 11.61
C SER A 351 -12.15 -0.67 12.77
N ALA A 352 -13.45 -0.96 12.83
CA ALA A 352 -14.02 -1.74 13.91
C ALA A 352 -15.17 -2.63 13.42
N SER A 353 -15.32 -3.77 14.08
CA SER A 353 -16.39 -4.72 13.81
C SER A 353 -17.16 -5.05 15.08
N TYR A 354 -18.49 -5.05 14.97
CA TYR A 354 -19.42 -5.25 16.07
C TYR A 354 -20.44 -6.34 15.73
N ASN A 355 -20.76 -7.18 16.72
CA ASN A 355 -21.91 -8.06 16.69
C ASN A 355 -23.10 -7.33 17.30
N ILE A 356 -24.18 -7.15 16.55
CA ILE A 356 -25.45 -6.64 17.06
C ILE A 356 -26.36 -7.84 17.29
N THR A 357 -26.69 -8.13 18.56
CA THR A 357 -27.65 -9.18 18.91
C THR A 357 -28.94 -8.57 19.44
N LEU A 358 -30.05 -8.89 18.77
CA LEU A 358 -31.39 -8.43 19.11
C LEU A 358 -32.20 -9.53 19.78
N ILE A 359 -33.08 -9.16 20.70
CA ILE A 359 -34.06 -10.05 21.35
C ILE A 359 -35.18 -10.44 20.39
N SER A 360 -35.53 -9.54 19.46
CA SER A 360 -36.55 -9.77 18.44
C SER A 360 -35.95 -9.53 17.06
N SER A 361 -36.33 -10.37 16.09
CA SER A 361 -35.85 -10.23 14.72
C SER A 361 -36.23 -8.87 14.12
N MET A 362 -35.30 -8.22 13.42
CA MET A 362 -35.49 -6.95 12.74
C MET A 362 -35.07 -7.07 11.27
N LEU A 363 -35.69 -6.28 10.39
CA LEU A 363 -35.23 -6.12 9.01
C LEU A 363 -33.93 -5.29 8.97
N PRO A 364 -32.88 -5.69 8.22
CA PRO A 364 -31.68 -4.89 7.99
C PRO A 364 -31.92 -3.39 7.76
N THR A 365 -32.90 -3.02 6.94
CA THR A 365 -33.29 -1.64 6.62
C THR A 365 -33.71 -0.85 7.86
N ASN A 366 -34.47 -1.48 8.76
CA ASN A 366 -34.92 -0.83 9.98
C ASN A 366 -33.74 -0.59 10.93
N LEU A 367 -32.79 -1.53 10.99
CA LEU A 367 -31.57 -1.36 11.79
C LEU A 367 -30.66 -0.30 11.17
N LEU A 368 -30.50 -0.28 9.85
CA LEU A 368 -29.79 0.77 9.11
C LEU A 368 -30.40 2.15 9.38
N GLN A 369 -31.72 2.28 9.43
CA GLN A 369 -32.38 3.55 9.77
C GLN A 369 -31.97 4.04 11.18
N ILE A 370 -31.81 3.15 12.16
CA ILE A 370 -31.30 3.51 13.49
C ILE A 370 -29.83 3.95 13.38
N LEU A 371 -28.99 3.22 12.64
CA LEU A 371 -27.59 3.58 12.44
C LEU A 371 -27.44 4.96 11.81
N LEU A 372 -28.13 5.25 10.70
CA LEU A 372 -28.13 6.56 10.06
C LEU A 372 -28.52 7.68 11.03
N GLN A 373 -29.60 7.45 11.78
CA GLN A 373 -30.16 8.43 12.69
C GLN A 373 -29.22 8.77 13.87
N GLN A 374 -28.40 7.83 14.32
CA GLN A 374 -27.49 8.05 15.45
C GLN A 374 -26.06 8.39 15.01
N MET A 375 -25.60 7.84 13.88
CA MET A 375 -24.21 7.92 13.45
C MET A 375 -23.98 8.91 12.30
N ALA A 376 -24.94 9.10 11.39
CA ALA A 376 -24.68 9.81 10.13
C ALA A 376 -25.23 11.24 10.08
N VAL A 377 -26.14 11.61 10.98
CA VAL A 377 -26.76 12.95 10.98
C VAL A 377 -25.76 14.07 11.33
N ASN A 378 -25.93 15.22 10.67
CA ASN A 378 -25.04 16.38 10.80
C ASN A 378 -25.26 17.18 12.10
N GLN A 379 -26.36 16.95 12.82
CA GLN A 379 -26.55 17.50 14.16
C GLN A 379 -27.19 16.49 15.11
N ILE A 380 -26.91 16.64 16.40
CA ILE A 380 -27.52 15.78 17.44
C ILE A 380 -29.03 15.99 17.44
N GLY A 381 -29.79 14.91 17.21
CA GLY A 381 -31.25 14.96 17.10
C GLY A 381 -31.77 15.46 15.74
N GLY A 382 -30.91 15.55 14.73
CA GLY A 382 -31.30 15.72 13.33
C GLY A 382 -32.19 14.60 12.83
N ALA A 383 -32.62 14.61 11.57
CA ALA A 383 -33.42 13.54 11.00
C ALA A 383 -33.06 13.28 9.54
N THR A 384 -33.02 12.02 9.15
CA THR A 384 -32.91 11.61 7.75
C THR A 384 -34.28 11.29 7.17
N ASP A 385 -34.36 11.20 5.84
CA ASP A 385 -35.48 10.53 5.20
C ASP A 385 -35.65 9.11 5.72
N THR A 386 -36.90 8.64 5.71
CA THR A 386 -37.25 7.28 6.14
C THR A 386 -36.95 6.27 5.02
N LEU A 387 -36.14 5.26 5.34
CA LEU A 387 -35.94 4.11 4.47
C LEU A 387 -37.19 3.22 4.47
N THR A 388 -37.56 2.70 3.30
CA THR A 388 -38.67 1.74 3.17
C THR A 388 -38.13 0.34 2.89
N PRO A 389 -38.36 -0.63 3.79
CA PRO A 389 -37.90 -2.01 3.60
C PRO A 389 -38.50 -2.66 2.35
N ALA A 390 -37.73 -3.55 1.72
CA ALA A 390 -38.23 -4.34 0.60
C ALA A 390 -39.16 -5.45 1.10
N SER A 391 -40.11 -5.86 0.26
CA SER A 391 -41.04 -6.94 0.64
C SER A 391 -40.39 -8.31 0.78
N THR A 392 -39.23 -8.49 0.14
CA THR A 392 -38.42 -9.73 0.12
C THR A 392 -37.34 -9.75 1.18
N GLU A 393 -37.20 -8.69 1.97
CA GLU A 393 -36.18 -8.58 3.00
C GLU A 393 -36.43 -9.57 4.15
N VAL A 394 -35.37 -10.22 4.64
CA VAL A 394 -35.47 -11.24 5.69
C VAL A 394 -35.05 -10.64 7.03
N ALA A 395 -35.88 -10.83 8.05
CA ALA A 395 -35.58 -10.35 9.39
C ALA A 395 -34.61 -11.30 10.11
N ALA A 396 -33.61 -10.75 10.80
CA ALA A 396 -32.60 -11.50 11.55
C ALA A 396 -32.46 -10.97 12.99
N MET A 397 -31.86 -11.78 13.85
CA MET A 397 -31.58 -11.42 15.26
C MET A 397 -30.10 -11.13 15.51
N GLN A 398 -29.22 -11.51 14.59
CA GLN A 398 -27.77 -11.35 14.71
C GLN A 398 -27.26 -10.67 13.46
N PHE A 399 -26.57 -9.55 13.65
CA PHE A 399 -25.95 -8.80 12.57
C PHE A 399 -24.49 -8.56 12.87
N GLN A 400 -23.70 -8.45 11.81
CA GLN A 400 -22.36 -7.88 11.88
C GLN A 400 -22.39 -6.47 11.31
N LEU A 401 -21.88 -5.51 12.08
CA LEU A 401 -21.63 -4.14 11.67
C LEU A 401 -20.11 -3.95 11.55
N ASP A 402 -19.64 -3.65 10.35
CA ASP A 402 -18.25 -3.24 10.09
C ASP A 402 -18.25 -1.75 9.76
N ILE A 403 -17.37 -0.97 10.40
CA ILE A 403 -17.36 0.48 10.30
C ILE A 403 -15.93 1.02 10.28
N VAL A 404 -15.68 1.95 9.35
CA VAL A 404 -14.46 2.75 9.29
C VAL A 404 -14.81 4.20 9.55
N VAL A 405 -14.04 4.82 10.43
CA VAL A 405 -14.18 6.22 10.82
C VAL A 405 -12.84 6.92 10.63
N SER A 406 -12.83 7.93 9.74
CA SER A 406 -11.67 8.80 9.52
C SER A 406 -11.96 10.19 10.04
N TYR A 407 -11.13 10.71 10.96
CA TYR A 407 -11.35 12.01 11.60
C TYR A 407 -10.24 13.02 11.30
N LEU A 408 -10.56 14.00 10.46
CA LEU A 408 -9.69 15.13 10.14
C LEU A 408 -9.94 16.26 11.14
N GLN A 409 -9.20 16.26 12.25
CA GLN A 409 -9.31 17.27 13.31
C GLN A 409 -9.18 18.73 12.82
N PRO A 410 -8.27 19.10 11.89
CA PRO A 410 -8.12 20.49 11.48
C PRO A 410 -9.36 21.09 10.81
N THR A 411 -10.16 20.26 10.13
CA THR A 411 -11.37 20.67 9.41
C THR A 411 -12.65 20.25 10.13
N ASP A 412 -12.53 19.58 11.29
CA ASP A 412 -13.64 18.90 11.99
C ASP A 412 -14.51 18.07 11.04
N SER A 413 -13.87 17.26 10.18
CA SER A 413 -14.55 16.40 9.21
C SER A 413 -14.38 14.94 9.59
N LEU A 414 -15.49 14.24 9.74
CA LEU A 414 -15.59 12.83 10.09
C LEU A 414 -16.20 12.08 8.90
N ILE A 415 -15.41 11.23 8.25
CA ILE A 415 -15.89 10.34 7.19
C ILE A 415 -16.20 8.98 7.78
N ILE A 416 -17.40 8.49 7.52
CA ILE A 416 -17.89 7.22 8.02
C ILE A 416 -18.26 6.35 6.82
N THR A 417 -17.73 5.13 6.79
CA THR A 417 -18.23 4.07 5.91
C THR A 417 -18.62 2.89 6.77
N ALA A 418 -19.86 2.42 6.62
CA ALA A 418 -20.39 1.33 7.43
C ALA A 418 -21.13 0.31 6.57
N THR A 419 -20.98 -0.96 6.90
CA THR A 419 -21.71 -2.09 6.33
C THR A 419 -22.34 -2.93 7.43
N LEU A 420 -23.56 -3.41 7.19
CA LEU A 420 -24.39 -4.18 8.10
C LEU A 420 -24.98 -5.38 7.34
N VAL A 421 -24.76 -6.58 7.86
CA VAL A 421 -25.23 -7.83 7.25
C VAL A 421 -25.73 -8.79 8.32
N ASP A 422 -26.68 -9.66 7.96
CA ASP A 422 -27.01 -10.83 8.80
C ASP A 422 -25.75 -11.64 9.08
N LYS A 423 -25.50 -11.99 10.35
CA LYS A 423 -24.31 -12.75 10.75
C LYS A 423 -24.14 -14.06 9.97
N ASN A 424 -25.24 -14.69 9.54
CA ASN A 424 -25.21 -15.93 8.76
C ASN A 424 -24.72 -15.73 7.31
N ASN A 425 -24.76 -14.49 6.81
CA ASN A 425 -24.38 -14.14 5.44
C ASN A 425 -23.01 -13.45 5.36
N VAL A 426 -22.32 -13.21 6.49
CA VAL A 426 -21.03 -12.50 6.51
C VAL A 426 -20.03 -13.11 5.55
N ASP A 427 -19.89 -14.43 5.53
CA ASP A 427 -18.92 -15.11 4.66
C ASP A 427 -19.19 -14.89 3.17
N LEU A 428 -20.46 -14.71 2.76
CA LEU A 428 -20.83 -14.42 1.37
C LEU A 428 -20.45 -12.99 0.95
N TYR A 429 -20.32 -12.09 1.92
CA TYR A 429 -20.08 -10.66 1.72
C TYR A 429 -18.71 -10.20 2.21
N ALA A 430 -17.90 -11.09 2.79
CA ALA A 430 -16.63 -10.76 3.43
C ALA A 430 -15.70 -9.95 2.50
N ASP A 431 -15.74 -10.24 1.20
CA ASP A 431 -14.87 -9.61 0.21
C ASP A 431 -15.30 -8.16 -0.09
N VAL A 432 -16.61 -7.95 -0.23
CA VAL A 432 -17.20 -6.62 -0.43
C VAL A 432 -17.06 -5.78 0.85
N ILE A 433 -17.27 -6.39 2.02
CA ILE A 433 -17.06 -5.75 3.32
C ILE A 433 -15.60 -5.31 3.45
N SER A 434 -14.64 -6.20 3.20
CA SER A 434 -13.20 -5.88 3.30
C SER A 434 -12.79 -4.77 2.33
N ALA A 435 -13.32 -4.75 1.10
CA ALA A 435 -13.04 -3.70 0.14
C ALA A 435 -13.67 -2.34 0.53
N THR A 436 -14.78 -2.35 1.28
CA THR A 436 -15.54 -1.16 1.69
C THR A 436 -15.10 -0.62 3.05
N THR A 437 -14.50 -1.45 3.88
CA THR A 437 -14.00 -1.08 5.21
C THR A 437 -12.46 -1.05 5.24
N SER A 438 -11.87 -0.81 4.07
CA SER A 438 -10.42 -0.61 3.91
C SER A 438 -10.04 0.85 4.14
N GLU A 439 -8.84 1.06 4.67
CA GLU A 439 -8.29 2.36 5.08
C GLU A 439 -8.14 3.35 3.91
N ASN A 440 -7.91 2.84 2.69
CA ASN A 440 -7.64 3.65 1.50
C ASN A 440 -8.76 3.58 0.47
N ILE A 441 -9.97 4.00 0.88
CA ILE A 441 -11.11 4.13 -0.04
C ILE A 441 -11.56 5.58 -0.22
N SER A 442 -10.94 6.56 0.43
CA SER A 442 -11.34 7.96 0.32
C SER A 442 -10.19 8.88 -0.07
N ALA A 443 -10.48 9.88 -0.90
CA ALA A 443 -9.53 10.92 -1.30
C ALA A 443 -10.15 12.31 -1.11
N ALA A 444 -9.33 13.36 -1.17
CA ALA A 444 -9.85 14.73 -1.20
C ALA A 444 -10.75 14.93 -2.43
N LEU A 445 -11.80 15.75 -2.28
CA LEU A 445 -12.70 16.04 -3.38
C LEU A 445 -11.95 16.66 -4.56
N GLY A 446 -12.17 16.14 -5.78
CA GLY A 446 -11.50 16.61 -6.99
C GLY A 446 -10.08 16.08 -7.20
N SER A 447 -9.61 15.14 -6.36
CA SER A 447 -8.33 14.46 -6.60
C SER A 447 -8.33 13.72 -7.95
N THR A 448 -7.21 13.81 -8.65
CA THR A 448 -6.98 13.06 -9.89
C THR A 448 -6.61 11.62 -9.56
N LEU A 449 -7.25 10.67 -10.22
CA LEU A 449 -6.88 9.26 -10.13
C LEU A 449 -6.07 8.87 -11.37
N GLU A 450 -4.91 8.30 -11.14
CA GLU A 450 -4.06 7.75 -12.19
C GLU A 450 -4.04 6.23 -12.10
N LEU A 451 -3.82 5.58 -13.24
CA LEU A 451 -3.73 4.14 -13.36
C LEU A 451 -2.28 3.70 -13.19
N GLN A 452 -2.07 2.68 -12.37
CA GLN A 452 -0.80 1.97 -12.27
C GLN A 452 -1.01 0.47 -12.40
N ALA A 453 0.05 -0.22 -12.82
CA ALA A 453 0.09 -1.66 -12.76
C ALA A 453 1.49 -2.16 -12.41
N ASP A 454 1.51 -3.16 -11.55
CA ASP A 454 2.71 -3.85 -11.13
C ASP A 454 2.69 -5.29 -11.62
N TRP A 455 3.88 -5.82 -11.87
CA TRP A 455 4.08 -7.20 -12.29
C TRP A 455 5.06 -7.89 -11.34
N PHE A 456 4.75 -9.13 -10.99
CA PHE A 456 5.59 -9.95 -10.13
C PHE A 456 5.75 -11.34 -10.73
N ARG A 457 6.87 -11.99 -10.40
CA ARG A 457 7.00 -13.43 -10.55
C ARG A 457 6.74 -14.06 -9.20
N ALA A 458 5.80 -15.00 -9.16
CA ALA A 458 5.46 -15.72 -7.96
C ALA A 458 6.69 -16.44 -7.40
N VAL A 459 6.99 -16.18 -6.14
CA VAL A 459 8.02 -16.90 -5.38
C VAL A 459 7.39 -18.08 -4.65
N GLU A 460 8.19 -18.94 -4.03
CA GLU A 460 7.66 -20.05 -3.23
C GLU A 460 6.94 -19.50 -2.00
N GLN A 461 5.61 -19.44 -2.10
CA GLN A 461 4.74 -18.95 -1.05
C GLN A 461 3.95 -20.02 -0.32
N THR A 462 4.04 -21.28 -0.76
CA THR A 462 3.43 -22.41 -0.06
C THR A 462 4.49 -23.19 0.68
N THR A 463 4.28 -23.36 1.98
CA THR A 463 5.05 -24.24 2.82
C THR A 463 4.17 -25.42 3.18
N SER A 464 4.70 -26.65 3.01
CA SER A 464 4.02 -27.86 3.49
C SER A 464 4.00 -27.96 5.02
N LYS A 465 4.64 -26.99 5.70
CA LYS A 465 4.79 -26.92 7.14
C LYS A 465 4.35 -25.56 7.66
N ALA A 466 3.73 -25.52 8.83
CA ALA A 466 3.44 -24.27 9.53
C ALA A 466 3.80 -24.38 11.01
N ASP A 467 4.38 -23.33 11.57
CA ASP A 467 4.71 -23.25 12.98
C ASP A 467 3.96 -22.09 13.62
N PHE A 468 3.43 -22.35 14.82
CA PHE A 468 2.66 -21.38 15.59
C PHE A 468 3.35 -21.14 16.92
N LEU A 469 3.62 -19.87 17.22
CA LEU A 469 4.08 -19.43 18.53
C LEU A 469 2.95 -18.70 19.24
N PHE A 470 2.41 -19.28 20.31
CA PHE A 470 1.47 -18.60 21.19
C PHE A 470 2.21 -17.88 22.29
N VAL A 471 1.87 -16.63 22.52
CA VAL A 471 2.40 -15.77 23.58
C VAL A 471 1.23 -15.40 24.45
N ILE A 472 1.08 -16.12 25.56
CA ILE A 472 -0.14 -16.05 26.38
C ILE A 472 0.17 -15.33 27.68
N ASP A 473 -0.62 -14.29 27.93
CA ASP A 473 -0.63 -13.57 29.18
C ASP A 473 -1.01 -14.48 30.36
N ASN A 474 -0.15 -14.45 31.37
CA ASN A 474 -0.25 -15.24 32.59
C ASN A 474 -0.55 -14.38 33.83
N SER A 475 -1.09 -13.19 33.64
CA SER A 475 -1.58 -12.28 34.67
C SER A 475 -2.78 -12.85 35.43
N GLY A 476 -3.16 -12.16 36.52
CA GLY A 476 -4.22 -12.58 37.43
C GLY A 476 -5.61 -12.70 36.80
N SER A 477 -5.88 -11.95 35.73
CA SER A 477 -7.20 -11.82 35.09
C SER A 477 -7.47 -12.86 34.01
N MET A 478 -6.41 -13.44 33.42
CA MET A 478 -6.46 -14.28 32.21
C MET A 478 -7.05 -15.69 32.37
N SER A 479 -7.65 -16.03 33.52
CA SER A 479 -8.11 -17.41 33.81
C SER A 479 -9.15 -17.89 32.81
N ASP A 480 -10.14 -17.06 32.47
CA ASP A 480 -11.26 -17.49 31.63
C ASP A 480 -10.83 -17.62 30.16
N GLU A 481 -9.97 -16.71 29.70
CA GLU A 481 -9.37 -16.64 28.38
C GLU A 481 -8.46 -17.84 28.13
N GLN A 482 -7.57 -18.17 29.09
CA GLN A 482 -6.69 -19.35 29.03
C GLN A 482 -7.52 -20.64 28.92
N ASN A 483 -8.58 -20.77 29.73
CA ASN A 483 -9.46 -21.94 29.68
C ASN A 483 -10.21 -22.05 28.35
N LYS A 484 -10.67 -20.91 27.80
CA LYS A 484 -11.31 -20.89 26.48
C LYS A 484 -10.34 -21.31 25.39
N LEU A 485 -9.16 -20.69 25.31
CA LEU A 485 -8.12 -21.05 24.33
C LEU A 485 -7.80 -22.55 24.40
N SER A 486 -7.59 -23.07 25.62
CA SER A 486 -7.37 -24.49 25.85
C SER A 486 -8.50 -25.34 25.28
N SER A 487 -9.76 -25.04 25.60
CA SER A 487 -10.94 -25.81 25.12
C SER A 487 -11.11 -25.85 23.60
N MET A 488 -10.49 -24.91 22.89
CA MET A 488 -10.60 -24.74 21.44
C MET A 488 -9.49 -25.40 20.65
N THR A 489 -8.44 -25.85 21.33
CA THR A 489 -7.28 -26.51 20.73
C THR A 489 -7.69 -27.59 19.74
N GLN A 490 -8.69 -28.41 20.07
CA GLN A 490 -9.16 -29.47 19.19
C GLN A 490 -9.81 -28.95 17.89
N SER A 491 -10.57 -27.85 17.96
CA SER A 491 -11.17 -27.20 16.78
C SER A 491 -10.09 -26.67 15.86
N PHE A 492 -9.13 -25.92 16.41
CA PHE A 492 -7.97 -25.40 15.68
C PHE A 492 -7.16 -26.52 15.01
N ILE A 493 -6.84 -27.58 15.74
CA ILE A 493 -6.10 -28.75 15.23
C ILE A 493 -6.86 -29.45 14.10
N ASN A 494 -8.19 -29.57 14.22
CA ASN A 494 -9.02 -30.17 13.18
C ASN A 494 -9.00 -29.32 11.90
N THR A 495 -9.12 -28.00 12.03
CA THR A 495 -9.10 -27.08 10.88
C THR A 495 -7.77 -27.14 10.14
N ILE A 496 -6.64 -27.01 10.84
CA ILE A 496 -5.33 -27.08 10.19
C ILE A 496 -4.98 -28.48 9.67
N GLY A 497 -5.42 -29.53 10.38
CA GLY A 497 -5.26 -30.92 9.96
C GLY A 497 -6.03 -31.22 8.68
N ALA A 498 -7.20 -30.59 8.46
CA ALA A 498 -7.96 -30.69 7.23
C ALA A 498 -7.24 -30.06 6.02
N SER A 499 -6.41 -29.04 6.24
CA SER A 499 -5.60 -28.39 5.20
C SER A 499 -4.40 -29.24 4.74
N GLY A 500 -4.07 -30.33 5.44
CA GLY A 500 -2.95 -31.21 5.10
C GLY A 500 -1.56 -30.63 5.41
N ILE A 501 -1.49 -29.54 6.18
CA ILE A 501 -0.26 -28.86 6.57
C ILE A 501 0.38 -29.58 7.76
N ASP A 502 1.68 -29.89 7.68
CA ASP A 502 2.45 -30.42 8.82
C ASP A 502 2.71 -29.28 9.82
N PHE A 503 2.00 -29.24 10.93
CA PHE A 503 2.09 -28.13 11.88
C PHE A 503 2.75 -28.47 13.23
N LYS A 504 3.31 -27.44 13.87
CA LYS A 504 3.74 -27.49 15.28
C LYS A 504 3.32 -26.22 16.01
N VAL A 505 2.98 -26.37 17.28
CA VAL A 505 2.57 -25.28 18.17
C VAL A 505 3.52 -25.24 19.36
N GLY A 506 4.13 -24.09 19.59
CA GLY A 506 4.88 -23.77 20.80
C GLY A 506 4.17 -22.66 21.58
N THR A 507 4.36 -22.64 22.89
CA THR A 507 3.78 -21.61 23.76
C THR A 507 4.84 -21.03 24.68
N ILE A 508 4.87 -19.71 24.77
CA ILE A 508 5.60 -18.93 25.76
C ILE A 508 4.61 -18.01 26.48
N THR A 509 5.08 -17.22 27.44
CA THR A 509 4.26 -16.22 28.12
C THR A 509 4.77 -14.81 27.82
N THR A 510 3.95 -13.82 28.14
CA THR A 510 4.25 -12.39 28.04
C THR A 510 5.34 -11.90 29.01
N ASP A 511 5.82 -12.76 29.91
CA ASP A 511 6.86 -12.48 30.90
C ASP A 511 8.11 -13.39 30.79
N THR A 512 8.13 -14.36 29.87
CA THR A 512 9.31 -15.18 29.59
C THR A 512 9.35 -15.75 28.17
N ASP A 513 10.56 -15.86 27.60
CA ASP A 513 10.85 -16.53 26.34
C ASP A 513 10.95 -18.06 26.47
N VAL A 514 10.81 -18.63 27.67
CA VAL A 514 10.96 -20.08 27.87
C VAL A 514 9.75 -20.84 27.32
N LEU A 515 10.02 -21.78 26.41
CA LEU A 515 9.01 -22.69 25.86
C LEU A 515 8.37 -23.56 26.95
N ARG A 516 7.04 -23.61 26.95
CA ARG A 516 6.25 -24.43 27.87
C ARG A 516 6.22 -25.89 27.47
N GLY A 517 5.87 -26.74 28.44
CA GLY A 517 5.66 -28.16 28.23
C GLY A 517 6.88 -28.86 27.65
N VAL A 518 6.67 -29.53 26.52
CA VAL A 518 7.72 -30.22 25.74
C VAL A 518 8.29 -29.34 24.62
N GLY A 519 7.92 -28.06 24.57
CA GLY A 519 8.18 -27.16 23.47
C GLY A 519 7.18 -27.33 22.33
N PHE A 520 7.65 -27.20 21.09
CA PHE A 520 6.80 -27.31 19.92
C PHE A 520 6.25 -28.74 19.72
N THR A 521 4.92 -28.87 19.66
CA THR A 521 4.22 -30.17 19.56
C THR A 521 3.05 -30.10 18.59
N HIS A 522 2.49 -31.26 18.22
CA HIS A 522 1.18 -31.37 17.54
C HIS A 522 0.16 -32.15 18.38
N ASP A 523 0.54 -32.56 19.59
CA ASP A 523 -0.31 -33.33 20.48
C ASP A 523 -1.34 -32.41 21.13
N ALA A 524 -2.62 -32.66 20.87
CA ALA A 524 -3.71 -31.80 21.31
C ALA A 524 -3.72 -31.62 22.84
N SER A 525 -3.57 -32.71 23.61
CA SER A 525 -3.60 -32.67 25.07
C SER A 525 -2.44 -31.89 25.67
N GLN A 526 -1.26 -31.98 25.05
CA GLN A 526 -0.11 -31.16 25.45
C GLN A 526 -0.34 -29.68 25.14
N ILE A 527 -0.86 -29.33 23.95
CA ILE A 527 -1.18 -27.94 23.59
C ILE A 527 -2.25 -27.36 24.52
N GLU A 528 -3.32 -28.12 24.81
CA GLU A 528 -4.37 -27.75 25.76
C GLU A 528 -3.79 -27.39 27.13
N THR A 529 -2.78 -28.14 27.58
CA THR A 529 -2.08 -27.89 28.85
C THR A 529 -1.16 -26.67 28.77
N ASP A 530 -0.47 -26.50 27.65
CA ASP A 530 0.47 -25.39 27.45
C ASP A 530 -0.26 -24.04 27.32
N PHE A 531 -1.50 -24.03 26.84
CA PHE A 531 -2.36 -22.84 26.78
C PHE A 531 -2.86 -22.34 28.15
N ILE A 532 -2.59 -23.07 29.23
CA ILE A 532 -2.93 -22.67 30.60
C ILE A 532 -1.62 -22.42 31.38
N PRO A 533 -0.95 -21.27 31.17
CA PRO A 533 0.23 -20.90 31.95
C PRO A 533 -0.03 -20.65 33.43
N GLY A 534 -1.30 -20.43 33.80
CA GLY A 534 -1.69 -20.01 35.14
C GLY A 534 -1.72 -18.49 35.23
N THR A 535 -2.06 -17.99 36.42
CA THR A 535 -2.40 -16.57 36.67
C THR A 535 -1.49 -15.91 37.71
N SER A 536 -0.25 -16.40 37.83
CA SER A 536 0.75 -15.93 38.81
C SER A 536 1.95 -15.25 38.16
N GLY A 537 1.78 -14.80 36.92
CA GLY A 537 2.79 -14.12 36.13
C GLY A 537 3.05 -12.68 36.56
N SER A 538 3.78 -11.98 35.70
CA SER A 538 4.00 -10.54 35.81
C SER A 538 2.69 -9.73 35.74
N ALA A 539 2.76 -8.46 36.11
CA ALA A 539 1.77 -7.43 35.80
C ALA A 539 2.41 -6.39 34.84
N THR A 540 3.29 -6.88 33.97
CA THR A 540 4.07 -6.09 33.05
C THR A 540 4.20 -6.93 31.80
N GLU A 541 3.25 -6.71 30.90
CA GLU A 541 3.01 -7.63 29.80
C GLU A 541 3.81 -7.19 28.58
N ARG A 542 4.83 -7.97 28.24
CA ARG A 542 5.78 -7.67 27.16
C ARG A 542 5.72 -8.73 26.09
N GLY A 543 4.52 -9.07 25.63
CA GLY A 543 4.30 -10.13 24.65
C GLY A 543 5.16 -9.98 23.39
N ILE A 544 5.21 -8.79 22.80
CA ILE A 544 6.03 -8.51 21.60
C ILE A 544 7.52 -8.72 21.91
N TRP A 545 8.00 -8.21 23.06
CA TRP A 545 9.41 -8.31 23.44
C TRP A 545 9.86 -9.76 23.64
N PHE A 546 9.06 -10.56 24.34
CA PHE A 546 9.40 -11.96 24.56
C PHE A 546 9.23 -12.82 23.31
N ALA A 547 8.28 -12.48 22.44
CA ALA A 547 8.19 -13.08 21.11
C ALA A 547 9.46 -12.84 20.30
N GLU A 548 9.90 -11.57 20.16
CA GLU A 548 11.14 -11.23 19.45
C GLU A 548 12.36 -11.90 20.09
N LYS A 549 12.48 -11.81 21.42
CA LYS A 549 13.58 -12.43 22.15
C LYS A 549 13.63 -13.94 21.93
N SER A 550 12.47 -14.61 21.89
CA SER A 550 12.39 -16.05 21.66
C SER A 550 12.75 -16.43 20.22
N LEU A 551 12.45 -15.57 19.26
CA LEU A 551 12.69 -15.76 17.82
C LEU A 551 14.02 -15.14 17.34
N ASP A 552 14.82 -14.57 18.23
CA ASP A 552 16.14 -14.02 17.92
C ASP A 552 17.00 -15.07 17.19
N PRO A 553 17.65 -14.73 16.06
CA PRO A 553 18.32 -15.69 15.20
C PRO A 553 19.57 -16.33 15.84
N VAL A 554 20.10 -15.75 16.92
CA VAL A 554 21.35 -16.20 17.54
C VAL A 554 21.10 -16.92 18.85
N ASN A 555 20.28 -16.31 19.73
CA ASN A 555 20.11 -16.75 21.12
C ASN A 555 18.65 -17.05 21.48
N GLY A 556 17.71 -16.91 20.54
CA GLY A 556 16.29 -17.10 20.82
C GLY A 556 15.97 -18.54 21.20
N THR A 557 15.17 -18.72 22.24
CA THR A 557 14.75 -20.05 22.74
C THR A 557 13.98 -20.87 21.69
N VAL A 558 13.12 -20.21 20.90
CA VAL A 558 12.36 -20.82 19.79
C VAL A 558 13.32 -21.16 18.65
N THR A 559 14.23 -20.26 18.31
CA THR A 559 15.27 -20.48 17.30
C THR A 559 16.19 -21.65 17.67
N LEU A 560 16.65 -21.71 18.93
CA LEU A 560 17.49 -22.78 19.47
C LEU A 560 16.75 -24.13 19.49
N ALA A 561 15.42 -24.12 19.61
CA ALA A 561 14.59 -25.30 19.45
C ALA A 561 14.43 -25.76 17.98
N GLY A 562 14.96 -24.99 17.02
CA GLY A 562 14.93 -25.30 15.59
C GLY A 562 13.69 -24.76 14.86
N TYR A 563 13.09 -23.68 15.37
CA TYR A 563 11.86 -23.08 14.85
C TYR A 563 12.06 -21.62 14.40
N PRO A 564 11.39 -21.16 13.33
CA PRO A 564 10.56 -21.95 12.42
C PRO A 564 11.36 -23.07 11.74
N ARG A 565 10.72 -24.22 11.53
CA ARG A 565 11.30 -25.33 10.80
C ARG A 565 11.64 -24.87 9.39
N THR A 566 12.70 -25.42 8.81
CA THR A 566 13.07 -25.10 7.42
C THR A 566 11.89 -25.34 6.48
N GLY A 567 11.53 -24.29 5.74
CA GLY A 567 10.40 -24.30 4.81
C GLY A 567 9.04 -24.37 5.52
N ALA A 568 8.91 -23.82 6.74
CA ALA A 568 7.65 -23.62 7.43
C ALA A 568 7.32 -22.12 7.53
N SER A 569 6.04 -21.75 7.34
CA SER A 569 5.55 -20.42 7.71
C SER A 569 5.52 -20.27 9.24
N MET A 570 5.83 -19.09 9.79
CA MET A 570 5.65 -18.79 11.22
C MET A 570 4.46 -17.85 11.43
N SER A 571 3.57 -18.22 12.34
CA SER A 571 2.50 -17.36 12.86
C SER A 571 2.67 -17.16 14.36
N VAL A 572 2.61 -15.92 14.82
CA VAL A 572 2.71 -15.55 16.23
C VAL A 572 1.34 -15.10 16.70
N ILE A 573 0.78 -15.69 17.75
CA ILE A 573 -0.51 -15.31 18.32
C ILE A 573 -0.25 -14.75 19.71
N ILE A 574 -0.50 -13.46 19.90
CA ILE A 574 -0.33 -12.79 21.18
C ILE A 574 -1.70 -12.61 21.82
N VAL A 575 -1.84 -13.05 23.07
CA VAL A 575 -3.09 -13.01 23.83
C VAL A 575 -2.83 -12.29 25.14
N SER A 576 -3.46 -11.13 25.37
CA SER A 576 -3.30 -10.35 26.60
C SER A 576 -4.48 -9.42 26.83
N ASP A 577 -4.94 -9.31 28.08
CA ASP A 577 -5.96 -8.36 28.49
C ASP A 577 -5.37 -7.05 29.07
N GLU A 578 -4.05 -6.90 28.96
CA GLU A 578 -3.30 -5.71 29.37
C GLU A 578 -2.67 -4.98 28.17
N PRO A 579 -2.42 -3.66 28.28
CA PRO A 579 -1.71 -2.91 27.23
C PRO A 579 -0.27 -3.40 27.04
N SER A 580 0.25 -3.34 25.81
CA SER A 580 1.67 -3.66 25.55
C SER A 580 2.60 -2.76 26.36
N GLN A 581 3.52 -3.39 27.10
CA GLN A 581 4.56 -2.71 27.87
C GLN A 581 5.97 -3.02 27.34
N TYR A 582 6.09 -3.24 26.02
CA TYR A 582 7.30 -3.66 25.28
C TYR A 582 8.62 -3.11 25.86
N GLY A 583 8.72 -1.79 26.08
CA GLY A 583 9.86 -1.18 26.74
C GLY A 583 9.54 0.19 27.33
N SER A 584 9.71 0.35 28.63
CA SER A 584 9.70 1.66 29.28
C SER A 584 11.00 2.45 28.92
N THR A 585 11.05 3.09 27.74
CA THR A 585 12.08 4.05 27.19
C THR A 585 13.44 3.48 26.70
N PRO A 586 14.15 4.12 25.72
CA PRO A 586 13.89 5.40 25.05
C PRO A 586 13.48 5.34 23.56
N GLN A 587 13.42 4.17 22.92
CA GLN A 587 12.89 4.03 21.56
C GLN A 587 11.51 3.35 21.59
N PRO A 588 10.48 3.93 20.97
CA PRO A 588 9.20 3.25 20.78
C PRO A 588 9.39 2.03 19.86
N PHE A 589 8.60 0.97 20.07
CA PHE A 589 8.50 -0.13 19.11
C PHE A 589 7.94 0.42 17.80
N ASP A 590 8.55 0.04 16.68
CA ASP A 590 8.07 0.36 15.34
C ASP A 590 7.38 -0.88 14.73
N PRO A 591 6.04 -0.86 14.58
CA PRO A 591 5.30 -1.97 13.97
C PRO A 591 5.71 -2.29 12.53
N SER A 592 6.36 -1.36 11.82
CA SER A 592 6.80 -1.51 10.43
C SER A 592 8.27 -1.93 10.29
N GLN A 593 9.09 -1.76 11.33
CA GLN A 593 10.52 -2.11 11.33
C GLN A 593 10.86 -3.00 12.53
N ASN A 594 10.71 -4.30 12.35
CA ASN A 594 10.94 -5.29 13.41
C ASN A 594 11.19 -6.69 12.83
N LEU A 595 11.60 -7.60 13.73
CA LEU A 595 11.91 -8.99 13.39
C LEU A 595 10.77 -9.70 12.64
N PHE A 596 9.52 -9.41 12.97
CA PHE A 596 8.37 -10.08 12.36
C PHE A 596 8.20 -9.64 10.91
N VAL A 597 8.28 -8.34 10.63
CA VAL A 597 8.22 -7.83 9.25
C VAL A 597 9.42 -8.34 8.44
N ASP A 598 10.63 -8.25 9.00
CA ASP A 598 11.87 -8.63 8.31
C ASP A 598 11.92 -10.11 7.93
N ASN A 599 11.42 -10.99 8.79
CA ASN A 599 11.40 -12.44 8.55
C ASN A 599 10.07 -12.92 7.95
N GLY A 600 9.12 -12.01 7.75
CA GLY A 600 7.80 -12.38 7.30
C GLY A 600 7.08 -13.33 8.27
N TYR A 601 6.99 -12.98 9.54
CA TYR A 601 6.15 -13.68 10.50
C TYR A 601 4.83 -12.95 10.62
N ARG A 602 3.71 -13.68 10.48
CA ARG A 602 2.38 -13.08 10.67
C ARG A 602 2.05 -13.01 12.15
N VAL A 603 1.64 -11.86 12.64
CA VAL A 603 1.24 -11.66 14.04
C VAL A 603 -0.27 -11.50 14.12
N TYR A 604 -0.90 -12.27 15.01
CA TYR A 604 -2.30 -12.16 15.36
C TYR A 604 -2.41 -11.68 16.80
N ALA A 605 -3.36 -10.80 17.08
CA ALA A 605 -3.56 -10.23 18.41
C ALA A 605 -4.97 -10.56 18.92
N ILE A 606 -5.04 -11.17 20.09
CA ILE A 606 -6.28 -11.32 20.86
C ILE A 606 -6.12 -10.43 22.08
N VAL A 607 -6.61 -9.19 21.98
CA VAL A 607 -6.31 -8.12 22.94
C VAL A 607 -7.53 -7.27 23.23
N LYS A 608 -7.48 -6.47 24.30
CA LYS A 608 -8.59 -5.59 24.66
C LYS A 608 -8.61 -4.33 23.77
N PRO A 609 -9.70 -4.02 23.04
CA PRO A 609 -9.78 -2.85 22.18
C PRO A 609 -9.59 -1.51 22.91
N GLY A 610 -9.95 -1.44 24.20
CA GLY A 610 -9.72 -0.26 25.03
C GLY A 610 -8.25 0.10 25.18
N ASP A 611 -7.35 -0.88 25.02
CA ASP A 611 -5.92 -0.69 25.09
C ASP A 611 -5.30 -0.35 23.73
N ALA A 612 -6.02 -0.47 22.61
CA ALA A 612 -5.58 -0.15 21.24
C ALA A 612 -4.85 1.22 21.14
N SER A 613 -5.36 2.26 21.82
CA SER A 613 -4.74 3.60 21.82
C SER A 613 -3.32 3.68 22.42
N ARG A 614 -2.88 2.60 23.08
CA ARG A 614 -1.54 2.43 23.67
C ARG A 614 -0.94 1.06 23.35
N SER A 615 -1.67 0.20 22.66
CA SER A 615 -1.31 -1.18 22.39
C SER A 615 -0.59 -1.21 21.07
N GLN A 616 0.54 -1.89 21.05
CA GLN A 616 1.34 -2.12 19.85
C GLN A 616 0.95 -3.44 19.18
N TYR A 617 0.10 -4.25 19.84
CA TYR A 617 -0.24 -5.59 19.38
C TYR A 617 -1.11 -5.56 18.12
N ASP A 618 -2.09 -4.67 18.08
CA ASP A 618 -3.00 -4.46 16.97
C ASP A 618 -2.29 -3.82 15.76
N ASP A 619 -1.47 -2.79 16.00
CA ASP A 619 -0.63 -2.19 14.96
C ASP A 619 0.30 -3.23 14.33
N LEU A 620 0.96 -4.05 15.16
CA LEU A 620 1.84 -5.12 14.70
C LEU A 620 1.07 -6.20 13.93
N ALA A 621 -0.12 -6.57 14.40
CA ALA A 621 -0.94 -7.55 13.72
C ALA A 621 -1.32 -7.07 12.31
N VAL A 622 -1.65 -5.79 12.13
CA VAL A 622 -1.99 -5.25 10.81
C VAL A 622 -0.75 -5.08 9.93
N ALA A 623 0.36 -4.62 10.49
CA ALA A 623 1.64 -4.49 9.76
C ALA A 623 2.16 -5.83 9.22
N THR A 624 1.84 -6.93 9.91
CA THR A 624 2.28 -8.29 9.56
C THR A 624 1.18 -9.14 8.90
N LEU A 625 0.13 -8.50 8.38
CA LEU A 625 -0.96 -9.15 7.62
C LEU A 625 -1.84 -10.10 8.43
N GLY A 626 -1.80 -10.03 9.76
CA GLY A 626 -2.65 -10.80 10.64
C GLY A 626 -3.99 -10.14 10.91
N LYS A 627 -4.59 -10.48 12.06
CA LYS A 627 -5.90 -9.99 12.50
C LYS A 627 -5.90 -9.71 13.99
N VAL A 628 -6.83 -8.85 14.39
CA VAL A 628 -7.13 -8.51 15.78
C VAL A 628 -8.48 -9.08 16.19
N LEU A 629 -8.57 -9.61 17.41
CA LEU A 629 -9.81 -10.04 18.06
C LEU A 629 -9.90 -9.37 19.43
N ASN A 630 -11.09 -8.88 19.79
CA ASN A 630 -11.37 -8.47 21.15
C ASN A 630 -11.33 -9.69 22.08
N ILE A 631 -10.41 -9.68 23.03
CA ILE A 631 -10.21 -10.75 24.01
C ILE A 631 -11.49 -11.10 24.80
N ASP A 632 -12.35 -10.11 25.06
CA ASP A 632 -13.61 -10.29 25.79
C ASP A 632 -14.66 -11.07 24.95
N GLN A 633 -14.47 -11.22 23.64
CA GLN A 633 -15.41 -11.88 22.72
C GLN A 633 -15.10 -13.37 22.54
N ILE A 634 -15.22 -14.10 23.65
CA ILE A 634 -15.01 -15.56 23.76
C ILE A 634 -15.72 -16.39 22.69
N SER A 635 -16.89 -15.94 22.21
CA SER A 635 -17.65 -16.64 21.15
C SER A 635 -17.01 -16.56 19.75
N GLU A 636 -16.15 -15.57 19.48
CA GLU A 636 -15.55 -15.33 18.16
C GLU A 636 -14.18 -16.00 17.99
N TYR A 637 -13.60 -16.53 19.07
CA TYR A 637 -12.29 -17.18 19.00
C TYR A 637 -12.27 -18.34 17.98
N ASP A 638 -13.39 -19.06 17.78
CA ASP A 638 -13.39 -20.26 16.91
C ASP A 638 -13.21 -19.83 15.46
N SER A 639 -13.95 -18.79 15.04
CA SER A 639 -13.81 -18.16 13.73
C SER A 639 -12.43 -17.54 13.54
N PHE A 640 -11.91 -16.88 14.58
CA PHE A 640 -10.58 -16.27 14.54
C PHE A 640 -9.48 -17.33 14.36
N MET A 641 -9.50 -18.40 15.15
CA MET A 641 -8.52 -19.48 15.06
C MET A 641 -8.62 -20.25 13.74
N ASN A 642 -9.83 -20.40 13.19
CA ASN A 642 -9.99 -20.94 11.83
C ASN A 642 -9.34 -20.04 10.78
N THR A 643 -9.46 -18.72 10.93
CA THR A 643 -8.76 -17.77 10.05
C THR A 643 -7.24 -17.89 10.18
N VAL A 644 -6.71 -18.00 11.41
CA VAL A 644 -5.27 -18.22 11.66
C VAL A 644 -4.80 -19.52 10.99
N ALA A 645 -5.57 -20.61 11.13
CA ALA A 645 -5.27 -21.90 10.52
C ALA A 645 -5.33 -21.88 8.99
N ASN A 646 -6.31 -21.20 8.40
CA ASN A 646 -6.47 -21.08 6.94
C ASN A 646 -5.37 -20.21 6.30
N ASN A 647 -4.86 -19.24 7.06
CA ASN A 647 -3.74 -18.41 6.66
C ASN A 647 -2.38 -19.10 6.82
N ALA A 648 -2.34 -20.26 7.48
CA ALA A 648 -1.12 -21.02 7.68
C ALA A 648 -0.57 -21.56 6.35
N GLY A 649 0.75 -21.74 6.28
CA GLY A 649 1.39 -22.28 5.08
C GLY A 649 1.69 -21.24 4.01
N ALA A 650 1.02 -20.08 4.02
CA ALA A 650 1.36 -18.95 3.16
C ALA A 650 2.57 -18.17 3.73
N THR A 651 3.65 -18.02 2.97
CA THR A 651 4.72 -17.10 3.37
C THR A 651 4.18 -15.67 3.22
N SER A 652 4.18 -14.95 4.34
CA SER A 652 3.89 -13.52 4.54
C SER A 652 4.55 -12.49 3.61
N ALA A 653 5.49 -12.87 2.73
CA ALA A 653 6.06 -11.95 1.76
C ALA A 653 5.00 -11.62 0.70
N GLY A 654 4.08 -10.71 1.04
CA GLY A 654 3.12 -10.16 0.10
C GLY A 654 3.83 -9.44 -1.05
N TYR A 655 3.11 -9.21 -2.13
CA TYR A 655 3.61 -8.49 -3.29
C TYR A 655 3.43 -6.99 -3.05
N LYS A 656 4.51 -6.33 -2.63
CA LYS A 656 4.53 -4.90 -2.31
C LYS A 656 4.33 -4.06 -3.58
N LEU A 657 3.34 -3.18 -3.55
CA LEU A 657 3.01 -2.31 -4.68
C LEU A 657 4.00 -1.15 -4.77
N SER A 658 4.47 -0.86 -5.99
CA SER A 658 5.56 0.06 -6.29
C SER A 658 5.28 1.50 -5.84
N LEU A 659 4.04 1.96 -6.03
CA LEU A 659 3.63 3.33 -5.67
C LEU A 659 3.05 3.47 -4.26
N ALA A 660 2.83 2.37 -3.53
CA ALA A 660 2.18 2.42 -2.23
C ALA A 660 3.01 3.11 -1.14
N ALA A 661 4.33 3.23 -1.35
CA ALA A 661 5.21 3.97 -0.43
C ALA A 661 5.10 5.49 -0.55
N THR A 662 4.64 6.01 -1.71
CA THR A 662 4.62 7.46 -1.98
C THR A 662 3.23 7.98 -2.35
N HIS A 663 2.27 7.11 -2.62
CA HIS A 663 0.92 7.46 -3.03
C HIS A 663 -0.12 6.62 -2.30
N GLN A 664 -1.29 7.23 -2.11
CA GLN A 664 -2.46 6.52 -1.60
C GLN A 664 -3.04 5.60 -2.69
N ILE A 665 -2.93 4.29 -2.50
CA ILE A 665 -3.52 3.29 -3.41
C ILE A 665 -4.99 3.10 -3.10
N LEU A 666 -5.84 3.20 -4.12
CA LEU A 666 -7.27 3.01 -3.94
C LEU A 666 -7.64 1.53 -3.85
N SER A 667 -7.87 1.06 -2.63
CA SER A 667 -8.05 -0.37 -2.32
C SER A 667 -9.19 -1.04 -3.11
N SER A 668 -10.29 -0.32 -3.35
CA SER A 668 -11.45 -0.82 -4.10
C SER A 668 -11.20 -0.97 -5.60
N SER A 669 -10.16 -0.35 -6.15
CA SER A 669 -9.80 -0.42 -7.57
C SER A 669 -8.85 -1.56 -7.92
N LEU A 670 -8.28 -2.27 -6.93
CA LEU A 670 -7.33 -3.35 -7.21
C LEU A 670 -8.00 -4.48 -8.00
N SER A 671 -7.30 -4.93 -9.04
CA SER A 671 -7.63 -6.12 -9.82
C SER A 671 -6.39 -6.96 -10.02
N VAL A 672 -6.50 -8.27 -9.80
CA VAL A 672 -5.37 -9.22 -9.78
C VAL A 672 -5.60 -10.35 -10.76
N LYS A 673 -4.57 -10.63 -11.58
CA LYS A 673 -4.50 -11.83 -12.43
C LYS A 673 -3.27 -12.65 -12.13
N VAL A 674 -3.43 -13.97 -12.21
CA VAL A 674 -2.35 -14.96 -12.14
C VAL A 674 -2.36 -15.75 -13.45
N ASP A 675 -1.24 -15.72 -14.19
CA ASP A 675 -1.11 -16.31 -15.53
C ASP A 675 -2.25 -15.92 -16.49
N GLY A 676 -2.72 -14.68 -16.37
CA GLY A 676 -3.81 -14.13 -17.18
C GLY A 676 -5.23 -14.53 -16.76
N VAL A 677 -5.39 -15.26 -15.65
CA VAL A 677 -6.68 -15.63 -15.07
C VAL A 677 -7.03 -14.69 -13.92
N ASP A 678 -8.25 -14.15 -13.90
CA ASP A 678 -8.75 -13.30 -12.81
C ASP A 678 -8.81 -14.09 -11.51
N VAL A 679 -8.17 -13.54 -10.47
CA VAL A 679 -8.26 -14.07 -9.12
C VAL A 679 -9.20 -13.17 -8.32
N PRO A 680 -10.25 -13.73 -7.68
CA PRO A 680 -11.17 -12.92 -6.90
C PRO A 680 -10.47 -12.37 -5.65
N ARG A 681 -10.90 -11.19 -5.20
CA ARG A 681 -10.57 -10.72 -3.85
C ARG A 681 -11.27 -11.66 -2.89
N SER A 682 -10.53 -12.39 -2.06
CA SER A 682 -11.13 -13.28 -1.07
C SER A 682 -10.27 -13.42 0.18
N THR A 683 -10.90 -13.44 1.35
CA THR A 683 -10.20 -13.72 2.61
C THR A 683 -9.85 -15.20 2.78
N VAL A 684 -10.53 -16.10 2.06
CA VAL A 684 -10.36 -17.56 2.19
C VAL A 684 -9.61 -18.17 1.01
N ASP A 685 -9.97 -17.81 -0.23
CA ASP A 685 -9.40 -18.38 -1.46
C ASP A 685 -9.30 -17.32 -2.56
N GLY A 686 -8.29 -16.45 -2.46
CA GLY A 686 -8.15 -15.30 -3.34
C GLY A 686 -6.99 -14.40 -2.93
N TRP A 687 -7.18 -13.09 -3.05
CA TRP A 687 -6.22 -12.09 -2.60
C TRP A 687 -6.84 -11.05 -1.66
N GLN A 688 -5.99 -10.42 -0.84
CA GLN A 688 -6.30 -9.24 -0.04
C GLN A 688 -5.17 -8.21 -0.15
N TYR A 689 -5.51 -6.93 -0.02
CA TYR A 689 -4.55 -5.82 0.03
C TYR A 689 -4.48 -5.26 1.45
N TYR A 690 -3.27 -5.11 1.97
CA TYR A 690 -3.01 -4.65 3.33
C TYR A 690 -2.23 -3.34 3.28
N PRO A 691 -2.89 -2.18 3.51
CA PRO A 691 -2.31 -0.85 3.35
C PRO A 691 -1.02 -0.60 4.12
N LEU A 692 -0.93 -0.98 5.41
CA LEU A 692 0.29 -0.75 6.22
C LEU A 692 1.51 -1.49 5.67
N SER A 693 1.32 -2.75 5.26
CA SER A 693 2.37 -3.53 4.60
C SER A 693 2.58 -3.17 3.12
N GLN A 694 1.69 -2.35 2.57
CA GLN A 694 1.65 -1.93 1.17
C GLN A 694 1.61 -3.10 0.17
N SER A 695 1.07 -4.25 0.59
CA SER A 695 1.25 -5.51 -0.12
C SER A 695 -0.06 -6.23 -0.42
N VAL A 696 -0.08 -6.92 -1.57
CA VAL A 696 -1.14 -7.87 -1.94
C VAL A 696 -0.73 -9.29 -1.52
N VAL A 697 -1.64 -10.00 -0.88
CA VAL A 697 -1.38 -11.32 -0.29
C VAL A 697 -2.41 -12.30 -0.80
N PHE A 698 -1.97 -13.50 -1.17
CA PHE A 698 -2.86 -14.57 -1.60
C PHE A 698 -3.13 -15.56 -0.46
N THR A 699 -4.33 -16.13 -0.46
CA THR A 699 -4.78 -17.15 0.50
C THR A 699 -5.41 -18.33 -0.22
N GLY A 700 -5.43 -19.50 0.43
CA GLY A 700 -6.09 -20.69 -0.10
C GLY A 700 -5.41 -21.30 -1.33
N ALA A 701 -6.23 -21.82 -2.25
CA ALA A 701 -5.78 -22.40 -3.51
C ALA A 701 -5.36 -21.34 -4.54
N ALA A 702 -5.72 -20.08 -4.32
CA ALA A 702 -5.31 -18.95 -5.14
C ALA A 702 -3.83 -18.55 -4.97
N ILE A 703 -3.10 -19.12 -4.00
CA ILE A 703 -1.65 -18.89 -3.84
C ILE A 703 -0.94 -19.28 -5.14
N PRO A 704 -0.30 -18.33 -5.85
CA PRO A 704 0.29 -18.59 -7.15
C PRO A 704 1.43 -19.62 -7.07
N PRO A 705 1.52 -20.57 -8.02
CA PRO A 705 2.65 -21.50 -8.06
C PRO A 705 3.94 -20.74 -8.45
N VAL A 706 5.09 -21.25 -7.98
CA VAL A 706 6.40 -20.65 -8.24
C VAL A 706 6.60 -20.40 -9.75
N GLY A 707 6.99 -19.18 -10.09
CA GLY A 707 7.25 -18.76 -11.46
C GLY A 707 6.03 -18.24 -12.23
N ALA A 708 4.81 -18.37 -11.68
CA ALA A 708 3.60 -17.77 -12.26
C ALA A 708 3.72 -16.26 -12.38
N GLN A 709 3.08 -15.68 -13.40
CA GLN A 709 3.05 -14.25 -13.62
C GLN A 709 1.87 -13.63 -12.89
N ILE A 710 2.15 -12.67 -12.02
CA ILE A 710 1.13 -11.93 -11.26
C ILE A 710 1.06 -10.52 -11.83
N TYR A 711 -0.15 -10.10 -12.18
CA TYR A 711 -0.44 -8.76 -12.67
C TYR A 711 -1.43 -8.10 -11.73
N ILE A 712 -1.08 -6.92 -11.23
CA ILE A 712 -1.93 -6.16 -10.31
C ILE A 712 -2.15 -4.78 -10.91
N ALA A 713 -3.38 -4.45 -11.27
CA ALA A 713 -3.77 -3.13 -11.75
C ALA A 713 -4.57 -2.40 -10.67
N TYR A 714 -4.27 -1.12 -10.47
CA TYR A 714 -4.89 -0.31 -9.43
C TYR A 714 -4.86 1.17 -9.78
N GLN A 715 -5.76 1.93 -9.17
CA GLN A 715 -5.74 3.39 -9.21
C GLN A 715 -5.05 3.94 -7.97
N TYR A 716 -4.36 5.05 -8.11
CA TYR A 716 -3.78 5.79 -6.99
C TYR A 716 -4.16 7.27 -7.07
N VAL A 717 -4.16 7.92 -5.92
CA VAL A 717 -4.41 9.36 -5.82
C VAL A 717 -3.13 10.09 -6.19
N GLN A 718 -3.18 10.87 -7.28
CA GLN A 718 -2.08 11.76 -7.63
C GLN A 718 -2.04 12.90 -6.61
N THR A 719 -0.96 12.98 -5.85
CA THR A 719 -0.74 14.12 -4.96
C THR A 719 -0.41 15.33 -5.83
N THR A 720 -1.23 16.38 -5.76
CA THR A 720 -0.88 17.66 -6.38
C THR A 720 0.43 18.15 -5.73
N PRO A 721 1.51 18.37 -6.50
CA PRO A 721 2.78 18.83 -5.95
C PRO A 721 2.70 20.19 -5.26
#